data_AF-A0A3L7V1K9-F1
#
_entry.id   AF-A0A3L7V1K9-F1
#
_cell.length_a   1.000
_cell.length_b   1.000
_cell.length_c   1.000
_cell.angle_alpha   90.00
_cell.angle_beta   90.00
_cell.angle_gamma   90.00
#
_symmetry.space_group_name_H-M   'P 1'
#
loop_
_entity.id
_entity.type
_entity.pdbx_description
1 polymer ?
#
loop_
_entity_poly.entity_id
_entity_poly.type
_entity_poly.pdbx_seq_one_letter_code
_entity_poly.pdbx_strand_id
1 'polypeptide(L)'
;MANDPYSVCPCGSGKKLKFCCGDFLPELQRAYRLRENQPEAAVKLFRDLLRQHPDKDVILRELTLTLHELGMTVEARQAVAEFLKSHPDQPTALLSMAEICLQEDGFEASRRILHRTFQICSRSQPAAISFLASMIAAEMGRVGCLMAAREHLSLAVRMASGERQKNLVLQLVRFESESSLPFLFRSTYPLLPVNCSEQAAQQDVRARKLSLLGCWEPAAIIYNRLADAYPTEGAIWYNLGLCQSWDGRLAESAGSLHHAATLLSDFDQAVTAEALAQQIDGQLSAERYNSYAVSLNVHSVSELLSRLDAEPLLHRNNSHDHQHCDHPDGTSHAAEMILLSSAITGEELHDASLLPESTADIDLFDITDLDEAVAAGIQHPFLQISASEGLIDDALVRIRAIAGDLILTSGDEEKRELVSFDRPETRPFDHRFFCPAGMTQKRFREFTTQRAPLAIEAWLQMPQTALGGRSVLDVTQDDSFRIKRAACVIGLMVIAARNDLAPDFTAVRQRLNVPVPAPREVPEYMVMAAIPAVDYERIDVVKLTDTQLHEFTNRCSVLGLRHQIRAGLDELTKRPEGIKEYDARRGWLMRAAIARVEQDYDLAYHSLNRARESAAAAPDAFRHQLELDIRELSYRLDDPTDPELIGLLHRIRDRYLHKIPEIEGVIREQLQIAGCPQLASELDGGLMSVGVGSSLWTPGADAEPAGTGKLWMPGQE
;
A
#
# COMPACT_ATOMS: atom_id res chain seq x y z
N MET A 1 -36.47 6.59 7.30
CA MET A 1 -36.46 6.42 8.77
C MET A 1 -36.83 7.71 9.56
N ALA A 2 -36.92 8.91 8.95
CA ALA A 2 -37.13 10.17 9.69
C ALA A 2 -38.60 10.51 10.07
N ASN A 3 -39.57 9.63 9.81
CA ASN A 3 -40.99 9.90 10.02
C ASN A 3 -41.59 9.26 11.29
N ASP A 4 -40.85 8.43 12.03
CA ASP A 4 -41.39 7.81 13.25
C ASP A 4 -41.31 8.80 14.44
N PRO A 5 -42.45 9.24 15.01
CA PRO A 5 -42.49 10.14 16.18
C PRO A 5 -41.73 9.60 17.40
N TYR A 6 -41.48 8.28 17.45
CA TYR A 6 -40.79 7.60 18.53
C TYR A 6 -39.30 7.38 18.29
N SER A 7 -38.79 7.69 17.10
CA SER A 7 -37.35 7.67 16.81
C SER A 7 -36.62 8.85 17.48
N VAL A 8 -35.32 8.67 17.74
CA VAL A 8 -34.49 9.70 18.39
C VAL A 8 -34.36 10.90 17.45
N CYS A 9 -34.50 12.11 18.00
CA CYS A 9 -34.41 13.32 17.22
C CYS A 9 -32.99 13.54 16.68
N PRO A 10 -32.83 13.79 15.37
CA PRO A 10 -31.52 13.95 14.73
C PRO A 10 -30.77 15.23 15.15
N CYS A 11 -31.39 16.13 15.93
CA CYS A 11 -30.71 17.29 16.54
C CYS A 11 -29.72 16.93 17.66
N GLY A 12 -29.63 15.65 18.04
CA GLY A 12 -28.72 15.20 19.10
C GLY A 12 -29.19 15.51 20.52
N SER A 13 -30.45 15.93 20.73
CA SER A 13 -31.02 16.22 22.06
C SER A 13 -31.22 14.97 22.94
N GLY A 14 -31.06 13.76 22.38
CA GLY A 14 -31.33 12.49 23.05
C GLY A 14 -32.82 12.19 23.29
N LYS A 15 -33.72 13.12 22.93
CA LYS A 15 -35.18 12.96 23.06
C LYS A 15 -35.78 12.37 21.78
N LYS A 16 -36.93 11.70 21.90
CA LYS A 16 -37.72 11.27 20.73
C LYS A 16 -38.28 12.47 19.97
N LEU A 17 -38.45 12.35 18.66
CA LEU A 17 -38.97 13.42 17.77
C LEU A 17 -40.22 14.10 18.32
N LYS A 18 -41.21 13.34 18.80
CA LYS A 18 -42.45 13.90 19.37
C LYS A 18 -42.25 14.79 20.61
N PHE A 19 -41.18 14.55 21.37
CA PHE A 19 -40.87 15.33 22.57
C PHE A 19 -39.90 16.49 22.30
N CYS A 20 -39.17 16.45 21.19
CA CYS A 20 -38.22 17.48 20.80
C CYS A 20 -38.83 18.50 19.81
N CYS A 21 -39.72 18.02 18.94
CA CYS A 21 -40.26 18.75 17.78
C CYS A 21 -41.79 18.72 17.74
N GLY A 22 -42.46 18.35 18.83
CA GLY A 22 -43.91 18.09 18.85
C GLY A 22 -44.77 19.20 18.25
N ASP A 23 -44.37 20.45 18.46
CA ASP A 23 -45.11 21.65 18.04
C ASP A 23 -45.17 21.85 16.51
N PHE A 24 -44.25 21.24 15.75
CA PHE A 24 -44.16 21.38 14.28
C PHE A 24 -43.91 20.03 13.57
N LEU A 25 -44.05 18.92 14.30
CA LEU A 25 -43.80 17.57 13.78
C LEU A 25 -44.70 17.22 12.58
N PRO A 26 -46.02 17.57 12.54
CA PRO A 26 -46.87 17.27 11.39
C PRO A 26 -46.39 17.93 10.10
N GLU A 27 -45.97 19.19 10.17
CA GLU A 27 -45.42 19.93 9.04
C GLU A 27 -44.05 19.38 8.63
N LEU A 28 -43.21 19.01 9.59
CA LEU A 28 -41.91 18.37 9.32
C LEU A 28 -42.09 17.02 8.59
N GLN A 29 -43.04 16.19 9.02
CA GLN A 29 -43.39 14.93 8.34
C GLN A 29 -43.99 15.16 6.94
N ARG A 30 -44.71 16.27 6.74
CA ARG A 30 -45.15 16.69 5.41
C ARG A 30 -43.96 17.08 4.53
N ALA A 31 -42.99 17.81 5.07
CA ALA A 31 -41.78 18.20 4.34
C ALA A 31 -40.93 16.98 3.95
N TYR A 32 -40.78 15.99 4.83
CA TYR A 32 -40.11 14.72 4.50
C TYR A 32 -40.78 13.98 3.33
N ARG A 33 -42.11 13.88 3.32
CA ARG A 33 -42.85 13.23 2.22
C ARG A 33 -42.73 14.00 0.91
N LEU A 34 -42.69 15.34 0.97
CA LEU A 34 -42.45 16.16 -0.22
C LEU A 34 -41.04 15.96 -0.75
N ARG A 35 -40.03 15.82 0.10
CA ARG A 35 -38.64 15.63 -0.36
C ARG A 35 -38.48 14.45 -1.30
N GLU A 36 -39.19 13.35 -1.05
CA GLU A 36 -39.11 12.12 -1.85
C GLU A 36 -39.64 12.29 -3.29
N ASN A 37 -40.58 13.21 -3.54
CA ASN A 37 -41.27 13.32 -4.83
C ASN A 37 -41.20 14.72 -5.48
N GLN A 38 -40.99 15.76 -4.67
CA GLN A 38 -41.01 17.18 -5.04
C GLN A 38 -40.00 17.97 -4.16
N PRO A 39 -38.69 17.73 -4.33
CA PRO A 39 -37.65 18.30 -3.46
C PRO A 39 -37.65 19.83 -3.41
N GLU A 40 -37.96 20.54 -4.50
CA GLU A 40 -38.05 22.00 -4.53
C GLU A 40 -39.23 22.53 -3.69
N ALA A 41 -40.35 21.79 -3.66
CA ALA A 41 -41.48 22.11 -2.79
C ALA A 41 -41.14 21.87 -1.32
N ALA A 42 -40.35 20.82 -1.03
CA ALA A 42 -39.85 20.55 0.30
C ALA A 42 -38.92 21.66 0.80
N VAL A 43 -38.00 22.15 -0.05
CA VAL A 43 -37.13 23.31 0.28
C VAL A 43 -37.95 24.52 0.70
N LYS A 44 -39.01 24.86 -0.06
CA LYS A 44 -39.90 25.98 0.31
C LYS A 44 -40.53 25.77 1.69
N LEU A 45 -41.04 24.57 1.95
CA LEU A 45 -41.65 24.25 3.23
C LEU A 45 -40.63 24.26 4.38
N PHE A 46 -39.42 23.73 4.19
CA PHE A 46 -38.36 23.79 5.19
C PHE A 46 -37.90 25.23 5.49
N ARG A 47 -37.85 26.11 4.48
CA ARG A 47 -37.57 27.55 4.69
C ARG A 47 -38.63 28.22 5.53
N ASP A 48 -39.90 27.97 5.23
CA ASP A 48 -41.00 28.56 5.99
C ASP A 48 -41.02 28.02 7.43
N LEU A 49 -40.75 26.73 7.62
CA LEU A 49 -40.60 26.13 8.94
C LEU A 49 -39.43 26.71 9.73
N LEU A 50 -38.27 26.93 9.08
CA LEU A 50 -37.11 27.52 9.74
C LEU A 50 -37.38 28.99 10.12
N ARG A 51 -38.12 29.74 9.31
CA ARG A 51 -38.56 31.11 9.67
C ARG A 51 -39.48 31.12 10.88
N GLN A 52 -40.40 30.16 10.97
CA GLN A 52 -41.33 30.03 12.10
C GLN A 52 -40.65 29.52 13.37
N HIS A 53 -39.60 28.72 13.21
CA HIS A 53 -38.86 28.09 14.29
C HIS A 53 -37.34 28.28 14.12
N PRO A 54 -36.83 29.52 14.27
CA PRO A 54 -35.45 29.88 13.92
C PRO A 54 -34.38 29.15 14.72
N ASP A 55 -34.70 28.68 15.93
CA ASP A 55 -33.73 27.99 16.81
C ASP A 55 -33.66 26.47 16.58
N LYS A 56 -34.43 25.91 15.63
CA LYS A 56 -34.55 24.46 15.45
C LYS A 56 -33.60 23.93 14.39
N ASP A 57 -32.44 23.46 14.85
CA ASP A 57 -31.36 22.90 14.03
C ASP A 57 -31.77 21.69 13.16
N VAL A 58 -32.74 20.89 13.61
CA VAL A 58 -33.28 19.79 12.78
C VAL A 58 -33.84 20.30 11.46
N ILE A 59 -34.51 21.46 11.45
CA ILE A 59 -35.10 22.03 10.24
C ILE A 59 -33.99 22.56 9.32
N LEU A 60 -32.99 23.22 9.90
CA LEU A 60 -31.80 23.67 9.18
C LEU A 60 -31.09 22.49 8.51
N ARG A 61 -30.88 21.38 9.24
CA ARG A 61 -30.22 20.19 8.72
C ARG A 61 -30.96 19.65 7.50
N GLU A 62 -32.27 19.46 7.59
CA GLU A 62 -33.04 18.92 6.45
C GLU A 62 -33.11 19.89 5.27
N LEU A 63 -33.21 21.20 5.53
CA LEU A 63 -33.11 22.23 4.49
C LEU A 63 -31.77 22.13 3.76
N THR A 64 -30.68 22.04 4.51
CA THR A 64 -29.32 22.00 3.97
C THR A 64 -29.08 20.74 3.16
N LEU A 65 -29.49 19.57 3.68
CA LEU A 65 -29.40 18.31 2.96
C LEU A 65 -30.18 18.33 1.65
N THR A 66 -31.41 18.87 1.67
CA THR A 66 -32.26 18.91 0.48
C THR A 66 -31.72 19.89 -0.57
N LEU A 67 -31.17 21.03 -0.13
CA LEU A 67 -30.48 21.97 -1.02
C LEU A 67 -29.24 21.33 -1.67
N HIS A 68 -28.48 20.55 -0.91
CA HIS A 68 -27.30 19.86 -1.43
C HIS A 68 -27.69 18.74 -2.42
N GLU A 69 -28.74 17.96 -2.15
CA GLU A 69 -29.31 16.96 -3.08
C GLU A 69 -29.74 17.59 -4.42
N LEU A 70 -30.14 18.88 -4.41
CA LEU A 70 -30.50 19.64 -5.59
C LEU A 70 -29.31 20.35 -6.28
N GLY A 71 -28.08 20.15 -5.81
CA GLY A 71 -26.89 20.86 -6.30
C GLY A 71 -26.87 22.36 -5.97
N MET A 72 -27.75 22.83 -5.07
CA MET A 72 -27.87 24.23 -4.67
C MET A 72 -26.91 24.57 -3.52
N THR A 73 -25.63 24.19 -3.64
CA THR A 73 -24.66 24.24 -2.53
C THR A 73 -24.42 25.65 -1.99
N VAL A 74 -24.44 26.68 -2.86
CA VAL A 74 -24.30 28.09 -2.43
C VAL A 74 -25.42 28.50 -1.49
N GLU A 75 -26.66 28.13 -1.80
CA GLU A 75 -27.82 28.45 -0.95
C GLU A 75 -27.79 27.64 0.35
N ALA A 76 -27.34 26.38 0.30
CA ALA A 76 -27.15 25.54 1.48
C ALA A 76 -26.13 26.18 2.45
N ARG A 77 -24.97 26.58 1.93
CA ARG A 77 -23.91 27.26 2.69
C ARG A 77 -24.42 28.55 3.33
N GLN A 78 -25.17 29.37 2.58
CA GLN A 78 -25.74 30.61 3.10
C GLN A 78 -26.74 30.38 4.23
N ALA A 79 -27.62 29.38 4.10
CA ALA A 79 -28.60 29.04 5.13
C ALA A 79 -27.91 28.63 6.45
N VAL A 80 -26.87 27.79 6.37
CA VAL A 80 -26.09 27.38 7.54
C VAL A 80 -25.30 28.55 8.13
N ALA A 81 -24.68 29.38 7.28
CA ALA A 81 -23.93 30.56 7.73
C ALA A 81 -24.82 31.52 8.52
N GLU A 82 -26.03 31.80 8.03
CA GLU A 82 -26.98 32.67 8.70
C GLU A 82 -27.39 32.10 10.06
N PHE A 83 -27.68 30.81 10.12
CA PHE A 83 -28.03 30.14 11.38
C PHE A 83 -26.88 30.16 12.40
N LEU A 84 -25.64 29.98 11.96
CA LEU A 84 -24.47 30.04 12.84
C LEU A 84 -24.20 31.45 13.41
N LYS A 85 -24.78 32.52 12.85
CA LYS A 85 -24.66 33.88 13.44
C LYS A 85 -25.35 33.97 14.80
N SER A 86 -26.53 33.35 14.94
CA SER A 86 -27.26 33.30 16.21
C SER A 86 -26.92 32.07 17.06
N HIS A 87 -26.42 30.99 16.44
CA HIS A 87 -26.09 29.73 17.11
C HIS A 87 -24.66 29.25 16.82
N PRO A 88 -23.63 29.99 17.26
CA PRO A 88 -22.24 29.81 16.77
C PRO A 88 -21.59 28.46 17.10
N ASP A 89 -22.05 27.77 18.14
CA ASP A 89 -21.51 26.46 18.57
C ASP A 89 -22.54 25.33 18.42
N GLN A 90 -23.55 25.51 17.57
CA GLN A 90 -24.54 24.46 17.33
C GLN A 90 -23.89 23.30 16.54
N PRO A 91 -23.86 22.06 17.09
CA PRO A 91 -23.13 20.94 16.48
C PRO A 91 -23.55 20.53 15.06
N THR A 92 -24.85 20.38 14.82
CA THR A 92 -25.45 19.99 13.53
C THR A 92 -25.15 21.00 12.41
N ALA A 93 -25.23 22.30 12.72
CA ALA A 93 -24.93 23.39 11.81
C ALA A 93 -23.43 23.46 11.51
N LEU A 94 -22.57 23.30 12.53
CA LEU A 94 -21.12 23.21 12.34
C LEU A 94 -20.73 22.04 11.43
N LEU A 95 -21.33 20.86 11.63
CA LEU A 95 -21.10 19.69 10.78
C LEU A 95 -21.55 19.91 9.35
N SER A 96 -22.75 20.47 9.15
CA SER A 96 -23.27 20.76 7.81
C SER A 96 -22.40 21.78 7.09
N MET A 97 -21.93 22.82 7.79
CA MET A 97 -21.00 23.79 7.24
C MET A 97 -19.65 23.15 6.88
N ALA A 98 -19.09 22.34 7.80
CA ALA A 98 -17.79 21.71 7.62
C ALA A 98 -17.79 20.72 6.45
N GLU A 99 -18.86 19.93 6.28
CA GLU A 99 -19.03 19.02 5.15
C GLU A 99 -19.11 19.77 3.82
N ILE A 100 -19.95 20.80 3.73
CA ILE A 100 -20.08 21.64 2.53
C ILE A 100 -18.73 22.30 2.19
N CYS A 101 -18.07 22.93 3.16
CA CYS A 101 -16.80 23.60 2.90
C CYS A 101 -15.74 22.58 2.45
N LEU A 102 -15.66 21.41 3.10
CA LEU A 102 -14.66 20.39 2.72
C LEU A 102 -14.89 19.86 1.30
N GLN A 103 -16.14 19.61 0.90
CA GLN A 103 -16.47 19.12 -0.44
C GLN A 103 -16.18 20.14 -1.55
N GLU A 104 -16.47 21.41 -1.28
CA GLU A 104 -16.43 22.46 -2.31
C GLU A 104 -15.09 23.21 -2.35
N ASP A 105 -14.50 23.45 -1.17
CA ASP A 105 -13.31 24.31 -1.02
C ASP A 105 -12.05 23.50 -0.63
N GLY A 106 -12.19 22.21 -0.30
CA GLY A 106 -11.09 21.34 0.15
C GLY A 106 -10.69 21.58 1.61
N PHE A 107 -9.74 20.77 2.10
CA PHE A 107 -9.32 20.80 3.51
C PHE A 107 -8.65 22.11 3.91
N GLU A 108 -7.74 22.61 3.08
CA GLU A 108 -6.94 23.80 3.41
C GLU A 108 -7.82 25.04 3.64
N ALA A 109 -8.74 25.34 2.72
CA ALA A 109 -9.65 26.46 2.86
C ALA A 109 -10.66 26.28 4.02
N SER A 110 -10.99 25.02 4.35
CA SER A 110 -12.00 24.65 5.35
C SER A 110 -11.44 24.41 6.75
N ARG A 111 -10.12 24.49 6.91
CA ARG A 111 -9.40 24.04 8.10
C ARG A 111 -9.96 24.61 9.40
N ARG A 112 -10.23 25.92 9.43
CA ARG A 112 -10.77 26.60 10.61
C ARG A 112 -12.14 26.06 11.05
N ILE A 113 -13.05 25.84 10.10
CA ILE A 113 -14.39 25.33 10.43
C ILE A 113 -14.34 23.85 10.81
N LEU A 114 -13.48 23.06 10.16
CA LEU A 114 -13.26 21.65 10.49
C LEU A 114 -12.69 21.49 11.90
N HIS A 115 -11.63 22.20 12.26
CA HIS A 115 -11.04 22.14 13.60
C HIS A 115 -11.99 22.63 14.70
N ARG A 116 -12.81 23.65 14.43
CA ARG A 116 -13.87 24.05 15.37
C ARG A 116 -14.91 22.94 15.52
N THR A 117 -15.33 22.33 14.42
CA THR A 117 -16.30 21.24 14.40
C THR A 117 -15.79 20.03 15.16
N PHE A 118 -14.52 19.65 15.00
CA PHE A 118 -13.92 18.53 15.73
C PHE A 118 -13.93 18.81 17.24
N GLN A 119 -13.51 20.00 17.66
CA GLN A 119 -13.51 20.37 19.09
C GLN A 119 -14.90 20.32 19.74
N ILE A 120 -15.95 20.71 19.03
CA ILE A 120 -17.33 20.74 19.57
C ILE A 120 -18.03 19.38 19.44
N CYS A 121 -17.82 18.66 18.33
CA CYS A 121 -18.67 17.53 17.94
C CYS A 121 -18.03 16.15 18.21
N SER A 122 -16.72 16.02 18.49
CA SER A 122 -16.07 14.71 18.66
C SER A 122 -16.71 13.81 19.71
N ARG A 123 -17.28 14.36 20.78
CA ARG A 123 -17.94 13.56 21.83
C ARG A 123 -19.39 13.24 21.51
N SER A 124 -20.13 14.19 20.95
CA SER A 124 -21.58 14.08 20.73
C SER A 124 -21.93 13.41 19.41
N GLN A 125 -21.09 13.58 18.38
CA GLN A 125 -21.33 13.11 17.01
C GLN A 125 -20.07 12.45 16.41
N PRO A 126 -19.49 11.42 17.04
CA PRO A 126 -18.24 10.79 16.59
C PRO A 126 -18.35 10.20 15.18
N ALA A 127 -19.49 9.63 14.79
CA ALA A 127 -19.69 9.11 13.44
C ALA A 127 -19.60 10.17 12.34
N ALA A 128 -20.00 11.42 12.63
CA ALA A 128 -19.88 12.53 11.70
C ALA A 128 -18.43 13.02 11.59
N ILE A 129 -17.70 13.04 12.71
CA ILE A 129 -16.24 13.30 12.71
C ILE A 129 -15.51 12.22 11.93
N SER A 130 -15.89 10.95 12.10
CA SER A 130 -15.33 9.84 11.32
C SER A 130 -15.50 10.06 9.81
N PHE A 131 -16.67 10.56 9.38
CA PHE A 131 -16.92 10.89 7.98
C PHE A 131 -16.03 12.00 7.46
N LEU A 132 -15.99 13.15 8.14
CA LEU A 132 -15.13 14.26 7.75
C LEU A 132 -13.65 13.84 7.74
N ALA A 133 -13.18 13.12 8.77
CA ALA A 133 -11.81 12.62 8.83
C ALA A 133 -11.48 11.65 7.68
N SER A 134 -12.41 10.77 7.28
CA SER A 134 -12.20 9.89 6.12
C SER A 134 -12.12 10.65 4.79
N MET A 135 -12.88 11.74 4.64
CA MET A 135 -12.80 12.59 3.46
C MET A 135 -11.45 13.33 3.39
N ILE A 136 -11.00 13.89 4.52
CA ILE A 136 -9.70 14.56 4.58
C ILE A 136 -8.58 13.55 4.31
N ALA A 137 -8.67 12.34 4.85
CA ALA A 137 -7.69 11.29 4.58
C ALA A 137 -7.56 10.97 3.08
N ALA A 138 -8.69 10.86 2.37
CA ALA A 138 -8.71 10.62 0.93
C ALA A 138 -8.12 11.80 0.14
N GLU A 139 -8.47 13.04 0.50
CA GLU A 139 -7.89 14.24 -0.11
C GLU A 139 -6.37 14.30 0.10
N MET A 140 -5.91 14.09 1.33
CA MET A 140 -4.49 14.08 1.70
C MET A 140 -3.72 12.98 0.98
N GLY A 141 -4.31 11.80 0.81
CA GLY A 141 -3.73 10.71 0.04
C GLY A 141 -3.52 11.11 -1.43
N ARG A 142 -4.54 11.73 -2.05
CA ARG A 142 -4.50 12.19 -3.44
C ARG A 142 -3.43 13.27 -3.69
N VAL A 143 -3.20 14.16 -2.73
CA VAL A 143 -2.16 15.21 -2.84
C VAL A 143 -0.78 14.77 -2.34
N GLY A 144 -0.62 13.50 -1.95
CA GLY A 144 0.67 12.94 -1.51
C GLY A 144 1.09 13.30 -0.08
N CYS A 145 0.21 13.89 0.73
CA CYS A 145 0.45 14.18 2.15
C CYS A 145 0.23 12.91 3.01
N LEU A 146 1.11 11.92 2.84
CA LEU A 146 0.92 10.55 3.32
C LEU A 146 0.77 10.45 4.86
N MET A 147 1.56 11.19 5.64
CA MET A 147 1.43 11.19 7.09
C MET A 147 0.09 11.80 7.56
N ALA A 148 -0.40 12.84 6.88
CA ALA A 148 -1.72 13.42 7.14
C ALA A 148 -2.84 12.44 6.76
N ALA A 149 -2.73 11.80 5.60
CA ALA A 149 -3.68 10.80 5.12
C ALA A 149 -3.86 9.66 6.14
N ARG A 150 -2.74 9.10 6.60
CA ARG A 150 -2.73 8.04 7.60
C ARG A 150 -3.37 8.48 8.92
N GLU A 151 -2.96 9.62 9.48
CA GLU A 151 -3.47 10.06 10.78
C GLU A 151 -4.94 10.45 10.74
N HIS A 152 -5.42 11.08 9.66
CA HIS A 152 -6.84 11.34 9.47
C HIS A 152 -7.64 10.04 9.33
N LEU A 153 -7.09 9.03 8.64
CA LEU A 153 -7.73 7.72 8.53
C LEU A 153 -7.76 6.98 9.87
N SER A 154 -6.68 7.06 10.65
CA SER A 154 -6.62 6.55 12.03
C SER A 154 -7.64 7.26 12.93
N LEU A 155 -7.79 8.58 12.82
CA LEU A 155 -8.85 9.31 13.50
C LEU A 155 -10.24 8.83 13.07
N ALA A 156 -10.47 8.61 11.78
CA ALA A 156 -11.73 8.11 11.27
C ALA A 156 -12.09 6.74 11.86
N VAL A 157 -11.11 5.83 11.96
CA VAL A 157 -11.25 4.52 12.61
C VAL A 157 -11.61 4.66 14.10
N ARG A 158 -10.90 5.53 14.83
CA ARG A 158 -11.16 5.76 16.27
C ARG A 158 -12.55 6.33 16.54
N MET A 159 -13.07 7.14 15.62
CA MET A 159 -14.37 7.80 15.76
C MET A 159 -15.55 6.97 15.20
N ALA A 160 -15.26 5.91 14.44
CA ALA A 160 -16.27 5.00 13.89
C ALA A 160 -16.68 3.89 14.88
N SER A 161 -17.81 3.27 14.61
CA SER A 161 -18.28 2.06 15.31
C SER A 161 -18.97 1.10 14.34
N GLY A 162 -19.02 -0.19 14.67
CA GLY A 162 -19.75 -1.20 13.89
C GLY A 162 -19.13 -1.45 12.52
N GLU A 163 -19.97 -1.69 11.51
CA GLU A 163 -19.50 -2.09 10.17
C GLU A 163 -18.64 -1.04 9.48
N ARG A 164 -18.97 0.24 9.67
CA ARG A 164 -18.17 1.35 9.14
C ARG A 164 -16.74 1.34 9.68
N GLN A 165 -16.56 1.02 10.96
CA GLN A 165 -15.24 0.94 11.57
C GLN A 165 -14.42 -0.19 10.93
N LYS A 166 -15.02 -1.37 10.71
CA LYS A 166 -14.34 -2.48 10.04
C LYS A 166 -13.88 -2.10 8.63
N ASN A 167 -14.74 -1.44 7.86
CA ASN A 167 -14.38 -0.98 6.51
C ASN A 167 -13.22 0.03 6.54
N LEU A 168 -13.23 0.97 7.49
CA LEU A 168 -12.14 1.93 7.66
C LEU A 168 -10.84 1.25 8.13
N VAL A 169 -10.92 0.21 8.97
CA VAL A 169 -9.75 -0.61 9.36
C VAL A 169 -9.17 -1.31 8.14
N LEU A 170 -10.00 -1.90 7.27
CA LEU A 170 -9.54 -2.52 6.03
C LEU A 170 -8.88 -1.49 5.10
N GLN A 171 -9.43 -0.28 5.00
CA GLN A 171 -8.80 0.81 4.25
C GLN A 171 -7.45 1.22 4.83
N LEU A 172 -7.34 1.32 6.17
CA LEU A 172 -6.08 1.63 6.84
C LEU A 172 -5.04 0.53 6.62
N VAL A 173 -5.43 -0.74 6.73
CA VAL A 173 -4.54 -1.87 6.45
C VAL A 173 -4.08 -1.85 4.99
N ARG A 174 -4.97 -1.58 4.03
CA ARG A 174 -4.59 -1.45 2.60
C ARG A 174 -3.57 -0.32 2.37
N PHE A 175 -3.81 0.84 2.97
CA PHE A 175 -2.85 1.96 2.92
C PHE A 175 -1.50 1.56 3.54
N GLU A 176 -1.53 0.86 4.67
CA GLU A 176 -0.33 0.43 5.38
C GLU A 176 0.35 -0.80 4.76
N SER A 177 -0.31 -1.55 3.89
CA SER A 177 0.27 -2.67 3.14
C SER A 177 0.86 -2.28 1.79
N GLU A 178 0.59 -1.06 1.34
CA GLU A 178 1.10 -0.53 0.08
C GLU A 178 2.64 -0.43 0.11
N SER A 179 3.33 -1.36 -0.55
CA SER A 179 4.79 -1.49 -0.54
C SER A 179 5.50 -0.36 -1.28
N SER A 180 4.81 0.29 -2.24
CA SER A 180 5.30 1.48 -2.94
C SER A 180 5.48 2.67 -2.00
N LEU A 181 4.75 2.73 -0.88
CA LEU A 181 4.86 3.80 0.10
C LEU A 181 5.99 3.52 1.12
N PRO A 182 6.79 4.54 1.50
CA PRO A 182 7.76 4.43 2.57
C PRO A 182 7.14 3.92 3.88
N PHE A 183 7.72 2.87 4.48
CA PHE A 183 7.19 2.32 5.74
C PHE A 183 7.19 3.36 6.87
N LEU A 184 8.07 4.38 6.79
CA LEU A 184 8.08 5.50 7.72
C LEU A 184 6.76 6.29 7.71
N PHE A 185 6.09 6.43 6.57
CA PHE A 185 4.80 7.13 6.47
C PHE A 185 3.59 6.23 6.75
N ARG A 186 3.82 4.92 6.83
CA ARG A 186 2.82 3.90 7.19
C ARG A 186 2.87 3.56 8.69
N SER A 187 3.42 4.45 9.52
CA SER A 187 3.64 4.22 10.95
C SER A 187 3.04 5.32 11.84
N THR A 188 2.94 5.00 13.14
CA THR A 188 2.47 5.93 14.19
C THR A 188 3.68 6.57 14.86
N TYR A 189 3.61 7.87 15.18
CA TYR A 189 4.65 8.58 15.93
C TYR A 189 4.08 9.23 17.20
N PRO A 190 4.59 8.89 18.39
CA PRO A 190 4.16 9.55 19.62
C PRO A 190 4.81 10.94 19.75
N LEU A 191 4.06 11.90 20.31
CA LEU A 191 4.60 13.20 20.71
C LEU A 191 5.52 13.03 21.93
N LEU A 192 6.72 13.59 21.88
CA LEU A 192 7.73 13.54 22.95
C LEU A 192 7.34 14.42 24.14
N PRO A 193 7.61 14.02 25.39
CA PRO A 193 7.25 14.80 26.57
C PRO A 193 8.01 16.13 26.62
N VAL A 194 7.33 17.21 27.04
CA VAL A 194 7.91 18.55 27.20
C VAL A 194 8.10 18.84 28.70
N ASN A 195 9.35 18.93 29.15
CA ASN A 195 9.71 18.97 30.58
C ASN A 195 10.38 20.29 31.02
N CYS A 196 10.03 21.43 30.40
CA CYS A 196 10.73 22.70 30.62
C CYS A 196 10.23 23.45 31.87
N SER A 197 8.92 23.68 31.97
CA SER A 197 8.27 24.37 33.10
C SER A 197 6.83 23.87 33.28
N GLU A 198 6.21 24.12 34.43
CA GLU A 198 4.82 23.73 34.68
C GLU A 198 3.86 24.38 33.67
N GLN A 199 4.08 25.66 33.32
CA GLN A 199 3.27 26.34 32.32
C GLN A 199 3.44 25.73 30.93
N ALA A 200 4.67 25.38 30.54
CA ALA A 200 4.94 24.69 29.27
C ALA A 200 4.27 23.30 29.24
N ALA A 201 4.34 22.55 30.34
CA ALA A 201 3.69 21.25 30.47
C ALA A 201 2.16 21.36 30.35
N GLN A 202 1.54 22.41 30.92
CA GLN A 202 0.11 22.66 30.73
C GLN A 202 -0.25 22.96 29.27
N GLN A 203 0.60 23.70 28.54
CA GLN A 203 0.41 23.94 27.11
C GLN A 203 0.62 22.66 26.28
N ASP A 204 1.62 21.83 26.59
CA ASP A 204 1.83 20.52 25.97
C ASP A 204 0.60 19.61 26.14
N VAL A 205 0.06 19.51 27.37
CA VAL A 205 -1.18 18.77 27.62
C VAL A 205 -2.35 19.29 26.78
N ARG A 206 -2.45 20.62 26.59
CA ARG A 206 -3.47 21.22 25.73
C ARG A 206 -3.25 20.85 24.26
N ALA A 207 -2.02 20.94 23.76
CA ALA A 207 -1.67 20.59 22.39
C ALA A 207 -1.94 19.10 22.11
N ARG A 208 -1.59 18.19 23.02
CA ARG A 208 -1.91 16.76 22.93
C ARG A 208 -3.40 16.50 22.85
N LYS A 209 -4.22 17.19 23.67
CA LYS A 209 -5.68 17.08 23.60
C LYS A 209 -6.23 17.50 22.24
N LEU A 210 -5.70 18.58 21.67
CA LEU A 210 -6.07 19.02 20.31
C LEU A 210 -5.64 18.00 19.25
N SER A 211 -4.42 17.47 19.35
CA SER A 211 -3.91 16.42 18.45
C SER A 211 -4.79 15.16 18.48
N LEU A 212 -5.26 14.73 19.65
CA LEU A 212 -6.17 13.57 19.77
C LEU A 212 -7.50 13.78 19.02
N LEU A 213 -7.95 15.03 18.91
CA LEU A 213 -9.15 15.43 18.18
C LEU A 213 -8.90 15.66 16.69
N GLY A 214 -7.67 15.48 16.19
CA GLY A 214 -7.30 15.80 14.80
C GLY A 214 -7.17 17.29 14.53
N CYS A 215 -7.01 18.13 15.56
CA CYS A 215 -6.84 19.58 15.43
C CYS A 215 -5.36 19.95 15.41
N TRP A 216 -4.66 19.55 14.35
CA TRP A 216 -3.20 19.61 14.30
C TRP A 216 -2.64 21.00 14.02
N GLU A 217 -3.28 21.84 13.20
CA GLU A 217 -2.90 23.25 13.10
C GLU A 217 -2.97 23.97 14.48
N PRO A 218 -4.09 23.93 15.24
CA PRO A 218 -4.12 24.49 16.58
C PRO A 218 -3.05 23.93 17.54
N ALA A 219 -2.75 22.63 17.46
CA ALA A 219 -1.68 22.02 18.26
C ALA A 219 -0.30 22.55 17.84
N ALA A 220 -0.03 22.64 16.54
CA ALA A 220 1.20 23.19 16.00
C ALA A 220 1.37 24.67 16.38
N ILE A 221 0.32 25.49 16.38
CA ILE A 221 0.40 26.89 16.85
C ILE A 221 0.85 26.97 18.32
N ILE A 222 0.38 26.05 19.17
CA ILE A 222 0.84 25.98 20.56
C ILE A 222 2.32 25.60 20.61
N TYR A 223 2.74 24.56 19.88
CA TYR A 223 4.14 24.15 19.85
C TYR A 223 5.06 25.21 19.24
N ASN A 224 4.62 25.98 18.25
CA ASN A 224 5.38 27.10 17.70
C ASN A 224 5.64 28.17 18.75
N ARG A 225 4.63 28.54 19.55
CA ARG A 225 4.81 29.48 20.67
C ARG A 225 5.72 28.92 21.77
N LEU A 226 5.65 27.62 22.01
CA LEU A 226 6.57 26.95 22.92
C LEU A 226 7.99 26.95 22.36
N ALA A 227 8.17 26.79 21.04
CA ALA A 227 9.46 26.85 20.38
C ALA A 227 10.06 28.27 20.47
N ASP A 228 9.25 29.32 20.33
CA ASP A 228 9.69 30.70 20.55
C ASP A 228 10.19 30.93 21.99
N ALA A 229 9.49 30.35 22.97
CA ALA A 229 9.83 30.47 24.39
C ALA A 229 11.00 29.57 24.82
N TYR A 230 11.17 28.43 24.18
CA TYR A 230 12.15 27.40 24.49
C TYR A 230 12.84 26.89 23.21
N PRO A 231 13.64 27.74 22.54
CA PRO A 231 14.15 27.45 21.20
C PRO A 231 15.14 26.28 21.14
N THR A 232 15.74 25.90 22.26
CA THR A 232 16.72 24.80 22.33
C THR A 232 16.12 23.46 22.72
N GLU A 233 14.80 23.39 22.94
CA GLU A 233 14.13 22.17 23.41
C GLU A 233 13.67 21.31 22.23
N GLY A 234 14.48 20.31 21.87
CA GLY A 234 14.24 19.47 20.69
C GLY A 234 12.90 18.74 20.68
N ALA A 235 12.36 18.35 21.84
CA ALA A 235 11.06 17.69 21.93
C ALA A 235 9.89 18.59 21.45
N ILE A 236 10.00 19.91 21.68
CA ILE A 236 8.98 20.88 21.22
C ILE A 236 9.01 20.97 19.69
N TRP A 237 10.20 21.09 19.10
CA TRP A 237 10.36 21.13 17.64
C TRP A 237 9.94 19.83 16.95
N TYR A 238 10.24 18.68 17.56
CA TYR A 238 9.79 17.38 17.07
C TYR A 238 8.26 17.30 17.04
N ASN A 239 7.61 17.70 18.14
CA ASN A 239 6.16 17.71 18.24
C ASN A 239 5.52 18.71 17.27
N LEU A 240 6.13 19.88 17.07
CA LEU A 240 5.73 20.87 16.07
C LEU A 240 5.76 20.27 14.67
N GLY A 241 6.88 19.64 14.30
CA GLY A 241 7.07 18.97 13.01
C GLY A 241 6.02 17.90 12.77
N LEU A 242 5.78 16.99 13.72
CA LEU A 242 4.73 15.98 13.59
C LEU A 242 3.34 16.59 13.40
N CYS A 243 2.99 17.62 14.18
CA CYS A 243 1.70 18.30 14.01
C CYS A 243 1.59 18.99 12.64
N GLN A 244 2.67 19.57 12.12
CA GLN A 244 2.69 20.14 10.76
C GLN A 244 2.53 19.05 9.69
N SER A 245 3.21 17.91 9.84
CA SER A 245 3.06 16.74 8.96
C SER A 245 1.63 16.23 8.91
N TRP A 246 1.00 16.03 10.07
CA TRP A 246 -0.37 15.50 10.16
C TRP A 246 -1.43 16.48 9.64
N ASP A 247 -1.12 17.77 9.64
CA ASP A 247 -1.94 18.85 9.11
C ASP A 247 -1.70 19.14 7.62
N GLY A 248 -0.81 18.40 6.96
CA GLY A 248 -0.48 18.54 5.53
C GLY A 248 0.50 19.66 5.18
N ARG A 249 1.17 20.28 6.18
CA ARG A 249 2.14 21.37 5.97
C ARG A 249 3.57 20.82 5.86
N LEU A 250 3.83 20.14 4.74
CA LEU A 250 5.07 19.37 4.52
C LEU A 250 6.35 20.21 4.64
N ALA A 251 6.43 21.37 3.98
CA ALA A 251 7.65 22.19 3.99
C ALA A 251 8.01 22.72 5.39
N GLU A 252 7.00 23.20 6.14
CA GLU A 252 7.21 23.62 7.53
C GLU A 252 7.62 22.43 8.40
N SER A 253 6.98 21.27 8.20
CA SER A 253 7.28 20.05 8.94
C SER A 253 8.73 19.61 8.75
N ALA A 254 9.22 19.57 7.51
CA ALA A 254 10.60 19.17 7.23
C ALA A 254 11.60 20.09 7.95
N GLY A 255 11.39 21.41 7.87
CA GLY A 255 12.21 22.39 8.58
C GLY A 255 12.22 22.18 10.10
N SER A 256 11.05 22.00 10.72
CA SER A 256 10.94 21.76 12.16
C SER A 256 11.59 20.44 12.59
N LEU A 257 11.45 19.37 11.81
CA LEU A 257 12.03 18.06 12.11
C LEU A 257 13.55 18.04 11.93
N HIS A 258 14.09 18.69 10.89
CA HIS A 258 15.54 18.91 10.75
C HIS A 258 16.09 19.68 11.95
N HIS A 259 15.40 20.74 12.37
CA HIS A 259 15.85 21.52 13.52
C HIS A 259 15.76 20.72 14.83
N ALA A 260 14.68 19.96 15.03
CA ALA A 260 14.53 19.04 16.16
C ALA A 260 15.68 18.05 16.25
N ALA A 261 16.08 17.46 15.12
CA ALA A 261 17.20 16.52 15.06
C ALA A 261 18.52 17.12 15.56
N THR A 262 18.74 18.43 15.38
CA THR A 262 19.95 19.10 15.89
C THR A 262 19.94 19.36 17.41
N LEU A 263 18.77 19.28 18.04
CA LEU A 263 18.55 19.64 19.46
C LEU A 263 18.26 18.43 20.35
N LEU A 264 17.76 17.33 19.79
CA LEU A 264 17.44 16.12 20.53
C LEU A 264 18.70 15.45 21.08
N SER A 265 18.71 15.20 22.39
CA SER A 265 19.84 14.57 23.08
C SER A 265 19.90 13.06 22.87
N ASP A 266 18.75 12.42 22.66
CA ASP A 266 18.66 11.00 22.33
C ASP A 266 18.98 10.81 20.84
N PHE A 267 20.05 10.05 20.57
CA PHE A 267 20.57 9.87 19.23
C PHE A 267 19.53 9.22 18.29
N ASP A 268 18.82 8.18 18.74
CA ASP A 268 17.88 7.44 17.90
C ASP A 268 16.61 8.29 17.59
N GLN A 269 16.15 9.10 18.55
CA GLN A 269 15.09 10.08 18.32
C GLN A 269 15.52 11.17 17.34
N ALA A 270 16.74 11.70 17.47
CA ALA A 270 17.30 12.68 16.55
C ALA A 270 17.40 12.12 15.12
N VAL A 271 17.87 10.88 14.99
CA VAL A 271 17.94 10.16 13.71
C VAL A 271 16.54 9.91 13.12
N THR A 272 15.55 9.57 13.94
CA THR A 272 14.16 9.43 13.48
C THR A 272 13.59 10.75 12.96
N ALA A 273 13.81 11.84 13.69
CA ALA A 273 13.37 13.18 13.28
C ALA A 273 14.00 13.58 11.93
N GLU A 274 15.31 13.40 11.79
CA GLU A 274 16.04 13.69 10.55
C GLU A 274 15.61 12.78 9.40
N ALA A 275 15.37 11.48 9.65
CA ALA A 275 14.91 10.55 8.62
C ALA A 275 13.53 10.93 8.10
N LEU A 276 12.59 11.30 8.98
CA LEU A 276 11.29 11.82 8.57
C LEU A 276 11.44 13.09 7.73
N ALA A 277 12.29 14.03 8.16
CA ALA A 277 12.54 15.27 7.45
C ALA A 277 13.09 15.01 6.03
N GLN A 278 14.13 14.18 5.89
CA GLN A 278 14.69 13.78 4.59
C GLN A 278 13.66 13.09 3.69
N GLN A 279 12.79 12.24 4.26
CA GLN A 279 11.72 11.62 3.49
C GLN A 279 10.68 12.63 3.01
N ILE A 280 10.35 13.66 3.80
CA ILE A 280 9.42 14.73 3.39
C ILE A 280 10.07 15.63 2.34
N ASP A 281 11.34 15.98 2.49
CA ASP A 281 12.11 16.72 1.49
C ASP A 281 12.10 16.00 0.14
N GLY A 282 12.25 14.67 0.14
CA GLY A 282 12.14 13.87 -1.06
C GLY A 282 10.74 13.89 -1.71
N GLN A 283 9.67 14.20 -0.97
CA GLN A 283 8.33 14.45 -1.56
C GLN A 283 8.23 15.86 -2.18
N LEU A 284 8.92 16.83 -1.58
CA LEU A 284 8.91 18.24 -1.99
C LEU A 284 9.90 18.57 -3.10
N SER A 285 10.94 17.76 -3.26
CA SER A 285 11.96 17.94 -4.30
C SER A 285 11.32 18.08 -5.68
N ALA A 286 11.98 18.77 -6.60
CA ALA A 286 11.63 18.75 -8.03
C ALA A 286 12.47 17.75 -8.82
N GLU A 287 13.55 17.21 -8.22
CA GLU A 287 14.40 16.21 -8.85
C GLU A 287 13.65 14.88 -8.93
N ARG A 288 13.67 14.28 -10.12
CA ARG A 288 12.92 13.07 -10.44
C ARG A 288 13.79 12.14 -11.25
N TYR A 289 13.64 10.85 -10.99
CA TYR A 289 14.04 9.78 -11.89
C TYR A 289 12.80 9.36 -12.66
N ASN A 290 12.68 9.82 -13.91
CA ASN A 290 11.46 9.67 -14.70
C ASN A 290 11.45 8.38 -15.51
N SER A 291 10.27 7.84 -15.74
CA SER A 291 10.02 6.82 -16.76
C SER A 291 9.12 7.40 -17.84
N TYR A 292 9.52 7.21 -19.09
CA TYR A 292 8.84 7.76 -20.26
C TYR A 292 8.23 6.65 -21.10
N ALA A 293 7.11 6.97 -21.75
CA ALA A 293 6.55 6.22 -22.86
C ALA A 293 6.66 7.04 -24.15
N VAL A 294 6.89 6.36 -25.27
CA VAL A 294 6.84 6.95 -26.62
C VAL A 294 6.01 6.04 -27.51
N SER A 295 5.01 6.63 -28.15
CA SER A 295 4.12 5.93 -29.09
C SER A 295 4.53 6.19 -30.53
N LEU A 296 4.70 5.12 -31.31
CA LEU A 296 5.11 5.14 -32.71
C LEU A 296 4.04 4.46 -33.56
N ASN A 297 3.44 5.20 -34.50
CA ASN A 297 2.46 4.66 -35.44
C ASN A 297 3.14 3.69 -36.42
N VAL A 298 2.46 2.61 -36.78
CA VAL A 298 2.97 1.57 -37.68
C VAL A 298 1.92 1.22 -38.73
N HIS A 299 2.36 0.82 -39.93
CA HIS A 299 1.44 0.49 -41.03
C HIS A 299 1.15 -1.00 -41.21
N SER A 300 1.89 -1.88 -40.54
CA SER A 300 1.70 -3.34 -40.63
C SER A 300 2.07 -4.05 -39.32
N VAL A 301 1.05 -4.45 -38.54
CA VAL A 301 1.22 -5.15 -37.25
C VAL A 301 1.85 -6.52 -37.45
N SER A 302 1.32 -7.33 -38.38
CA SER A 302 1.81 -8.70 -38.58
C SER A 302 3.26 -8.76 -39.07
N GLU A 303 3.65 -7.84 -39.95
CA GLU A 303 5.04 -7.76 -40.42
C GLU A 303 5.97 -7.28 -39.32
N LEU A 304 5.56 -6.24 -38.56
CA LEU A 304 6.36 -5.74 -37.44
C LEU A 304 6.56 -6.82 -36.39
N LEU A 305 5.49 -7.51 -36.00
CA LEU A 305 5.56 -8.60 -35.05
C LEU A 305 6.53 -9.70 -35.50
N SER A 306 6.54 -10.03 -36.80
CA SER A 306 7.49 -11.00 -37.36
C SER A 306 8.95 -10.52 -37.26
N ARG A 307 9.21 -9.21 -37.44
CA ARG A 307 10.56 -8.63 -37.26
C ARG A 307 10.97 -8.59 -35.79
N LEU A 308 10.04 -8.24 -34.89
CA LEU A 308 10.28 -8.22 -33.45
C LEU A 308 10.56 -9.62 -32.90
N ASP A 309 9.77 -10.64 -33.28
CA ASP A 309 9.96 -12.04 -32.87
C ASP A 309 11.27 -12.65 -33.41
N ALA A 310 11.82 -12.10 -34.49
CA ALA A 310 13.10 -12.55 -35.07
C ALA A 310 14.33 -11.92 -34.39
N GLU A 311 14.16 -10.86 -33.61
CA GLU A 311 15.25 -10.16 -32.94
C GLU A 311 15.62 -10.86 -31.62
N PRO A 312 16.87 -11.34 -31.44
CA PRO A 312 17.27 -12.06 -30.23
C PRO A 312 17.21 -11.24 -28.94
N LEU A 313 17.26 -9.91 -29.01
CA LEU A 313 17.14 -9.04 -27.84
C LEU A 313 15.70 -8.83 -27.38
N LEU A 314 14.70 -9.20 -28.19
CA LEU A 314 13.30 -9.02 -27.86
C LEU A 314 12.69 -10.34 -27.40
N HIS A 315 12.04 -10.32 -26.25
CA HIS A 315 11.39 -11.48 -25.67
C HIS A 315 9.93 -11.16 -25.36
N ARG A 316 9.01 -12.04 -25.78
CA ARG A 316 7.61 -11.92 -25.38
C ARG A 316 7.46 -12.02 -23.87
N ASN A 317 6.63 -11.15 -23.30
CA ASN A 317 6.39 -11.06 -21.87
C ASN A 317 4.88 -10.95 -21.61
N ASN A 318 4.18 -12.07 -21.56
CA ASN A 318 2.73 -12.11 -21.29
C ASN A 318 2.49 -11.98 -19.78
N SER A 319 2.73 -10.78 -19.25
CA SER A 319 2.86 -10.57 -17.81
C SER A 319 1.54 -10.23 -17.10
N HIS A 320 0.46 -9.96 -17.84
CA HIS A 320 -0.81 -9.53 -17.26
C HIS A 320 -2.04 -10.17 -17.91
N ASP A 321 -3.17 -10.11 -17.20
CA ASP A 321 -4.45 -10.67 -17.64
C ASP A 321 -5.15 -9.71 -18.61
N HIS A 322 -5.25 -10.11 -19.88
CA HIS A 322 -5.92 -9.33 -20.91
C HIS A 322 -7.44 -9.13 -20.68
N GLN A 323 -8.06 -9.80 -19.71
CA GLN A 323 -9.46 -9.55 -19.35
C GLN A 323 -9.68 -8.19 -18.67
N HIS A 324 -8.62 -7.59 -18.11
CA HIS A 324 -8.70 -6.33 -17.36
C HIS A 324 -7.53 -5.39 -17.70
N CYS A 325 -6.99 -5.50 -18.91
CA CYS A 325 -5.92 -4.61 -19.37
C CYS A 325 -6.49 -3.25 -19.80
N ASP A 326 -5.84 -2.16 -19.36
CA ASP A 326 -6.17 -0.81 -19.80
C ASP A 326 -5.45 -0.54 -21.12
N HIS A 327 -6.22 -0.49 -22.21
CA HIS A 327 -5.76 -0.05 -23.51
C HIS A 327 -6.75 0.98 -24.06
N PRO A 328 -6.33 1.85 -24.99
CA PRO A 328 -7.25 2.77 -25.63
C PRO A 328 -8.46 2.06 -26.27
N ASP A 329 -9.62 2.71 -26.25
CA ASP A 329 -10.85 2.19 -26.86
C ASP A 329 -10.62 1.81 -28.33
N GLY A 330 -11.22 0.69 -28.76
CA GLY A 330 -11.07 0.14 -30.11
C GLY A 330 -9.71 -0.49 -30.44
N THR A 331 -8.80 -0.63 -29.48
CA THR A 331 -7.49 -1.27 -29.66
C THR A 331 -7.32 -2.50 -28.79
N SER A 332 -6.32 -3.33 -29.08
CA SER A 332 -5.93 -4.45 -28.21
C SER A 332 -4.45 -4.78 -28.37
N HIS A 333 -3.84 -5.37 -27.33
CA HIS A 333 -2.46 -5.84 -27.40
C HIS A 333 -2.33 -6.97 -28.43
N ALA A 334 -1.55 -6.75 -29.48
CA ALA A 334 -1.12 -7.78 -30.41
C ALA A 334 0.09 -8.55 -29.87
N ALA A 335 0.97 -7.87 -29.13
CA ALA A 335 2.08 -8.47 -28.41
C ALA A 335 2.61 -7.56 -27.30
N GLU A 336 3.13 -8.18 -26.24
CA GLU A 336 3.91 -7.54 -25.18
C GLU A 336 5.30 -8.16 -25.20
N MET A 337 6.32 -7.31 -25.23
CA MET A 337 7.71 -7.73 -25.29
C MET A 337 8.57 -6.88 -24.37
N ILE A 338 9.72 -7.42 -24.00
CA ILE A 338 10.78 -6.70 -23.29
C ILE A 338 12.03 -6.67 -24.17
N LEU A 339 12.73 -5.55 -24.13
CA LEU A 339 14.02 -5.36 -24.78
C LEU A 339 15.14 -5.63 -23.78
N LEU A 340 15.92 -6.69 -24.02
CA LEU A 340 17.01 -7.09 -23.14
C LEU A 340 18.31 -6.34 -23.43
N SER A 341 19.11 -6.15 -22.38
CA SER A 341 20.47 -5.62 -22.47
C SER A 341 21.42 -6.53 -23.28
N SER A 342 21.15 -7.83 -23.30
CA SER A 342 21.93 -8.84 -24.02
C SER A 342 21.12 -10.11 -24.25
N ALA A 343 21.32 -10.76 -25.39
CA ALA A 343 20.78 -12.08 -25.69
C ALA A 343 21.79 -13.14 -25.24
N ILE A 344 21.52 -13.79 -24.11
CA ILE A 344 22.38 -14.85 -23.54
C ILE A 344 21.49 -15.99 -23.06
N THR A 345 21.93 -17.23 -23.22
CA THR A 345 21.24 -18.42 -22.70
C THR A 345 21.69 -18.77 -21.29
N GLY A 346 20.91 -19.59 -20.58
CA GLY A 346 21.26 -20.04 -19.23
C GLY A 346 22.54 -20.89 -19.18
N GLU A 347 22.91 -21.54 -20.29
CA GLU A 347 24.14 -22.33 -20.42
C GLU A 347 25.37 -21.44 -20.53
N GLU A 348 25.29 -20.35 -21.30
CA GLU A 348 26.37 -19.38 -21.53
C GLU A 348 26.62 -18.46 -20.32
N LEU A 349 25.63 -18.31 -19.44
CA LEU A 349 25.70 -17.42 -18.30
C LEU A 349 26.49 -18.05 -17.15
N HIS A 350 27.81 -17.84 -17.14
CA HIS A 350 28.72 -18.37 -16.11
C HIS A 350 29.01 -17.40 -14.94
N ASP A 351 28.66 -16.12 -15.10
CA ASP A 351 28.94 -15.05 -14.15
C ASP A 351 27.72 -14.14 -13.98
N ALA A 352 27.40 -13.74 -12.74
CA ALA A 352 26.24 -12.91 -12.43
C ALA A 352 26.26 -11.55 -13.14
N SER A 353 27.42 -11.01 -13.50
CA SER A 353 27.56 -9.76 -14.26
C SER A 353 27.04 -9.84 -15.70
N LEU A 354 26.86 -11.06 -16.24
CA LEU A 354 26.28 -11.32 -17.56
C LEU A 354 24.75 -11.47 -17.51
N LEU A 355 24.13 -11.35 -16.34
CA LEU A 355 22.69 -11.49 -16.18
C LEU A 355 21.97 -10.39 -16.99
N PRO A 356 21.12 -10.77 -17.97
CA PRO A 356 20.44 -9.79 -18.79
C PRO A 356 19.39 -9.03 -17.98
N GLU A 357 19.20 -7.77 -18.35
CA GLU A 357 18.20 -6.88 -17.76
C GLU A 357 17.21 -6.42 -18.83
N SER A 358 15.94 -6.26 -18.46
CA SER A 358 14.94 -5.57 -19.28
C SER A 358 15.23 -4.07 -19.25
N THR A 359 15.58 -3.54 -20.42
CA THR A 359 15.92 -2.13 -20.64
C THR A 359 14.72 -1.29 -21.07
N ALA A 360 13.73 -1.91 -21.71
CA ALA A 360 12.48 -1.26 -22.10
C ALA A 360 11.35 -2.29 -22.24
N ASP A 361 10.11 -1.84 -21.99
CA ASP A 361 8.89 -2.58 -22.30
C ASP A 361 8.35 -2.10 -23.65
N ILE A 362 7.83 -3.03 -24.45
CA ILE A 362 7.46 -2.86 -25.85
C ILE A 362 6.07 -3.45 -26.06
N ASP A 363 5.07 -2.59 -26.17
CA ASP A 363 3.68 -2.98 -26.33
C ASP A 363 3.21 -2.65 -27.75
N LEU A 364 2.84 -3.68 -28.51
CA LEU A 364 2.30 -3.53 -29.86
C LEU A 364 0.79 -3.62 -29.81
N PHE A 365 0.11 -2.55 -30.25
CA PHE A 365 -1.34 -2.47 -30.30
C PHE A 365 -1.85 -2.58 -31.73
N ASP A 366 -2.90 -3.38 -31.91
CA ASP A 366 -3.68 -3.45 -33.15
C ASP A 366 -5.04 -2.76 -32.97
N ILE A 367 -5.64 -2.33 -34.08
CA ILE A 367 -6.99 -1.76 -34.08
C ILE A 367 -7.99 -2.89 -34.27
N THR A 368 -8.78 -3.16 -33.23
CA THR A 368 -9.82 -4.19 -33.24
C THR A 368 -11.21 -3.63 -33.56
N ASP A 369 -11.45 -2.36 -33.26
CA ASP A 369 -12.65 -1.61 -33.66
C ASP A 369 -12.23 -0.21 -34.16
N LEU A 370 -12.46 0.03 -35.45
CA LEU A 370 -12.02 1.27 -36.10
C LEU A 370 -12.84 2.49 -35.66
N ASP A 371 -14.13 2.33 -35.39
CA ASP A 371 -15.00 3.45 -35.04
C ASP A 371 -14.68 3.95 -33.63
N GLU A 372 -14.46 3.02 -32.69
CA GLU A 372 -14.00 3.34 -31.33
C GLU A 372 -12.59 3.93 -31.33
N ALA A 373 -11.65 3.33 -32.08
CA ALA A 373 -10.28 3.84 -32.16
C ALA A 373 -10.22 5.27 -32.73
N VAL A 374 -10.98 5.55 -33.80
CA VAL A 374 -11.07 6.89 -34.39
C VAL A 374 -11.70 7.88 -33.41
N ALA A 375 -12.72 7.46 -32.63
CA ALA A 375 -13.30 8.28 -31.58
C ALA A 375 -12.28 8.61 -30.46
N ALA A 376 -11.38 7.68 -30.16
CA ALA A 376 -10.24 7.88 -29.26
C ALA A 376 -9.06 8.66 -29.89
N GLY A 377 -9.14 9.03 -31.17
CA GLY A 377 -8.10 9.77 -31.88
C GLY A 377 -6.97 8.91 -32.45
N ILE A 378 -7.15 7.60 -32.52
CA ILE A 378 -6.18 6.62 -33.02
C ILE A 378 -6.52 6.25 -34.47
N GLN A 379 -5.57 6.44 -35.38
CA GLN A 379 -5.76 6.21 -36.83
C GLN A 379 -4.94 5.06 -37.38
N HIS A 380 -3.92 4.63 -36.63
CA HIS A 380 -3.00 3.57 -37.01
C HIS A 380 -2.77 2.66 -35.81
N PRO A 381 -2.49 1.36 -36.04
CA PRO A 381 -1.82 0.54 -35.05
C PRO A 381 -0.53 1.23 -34.60
N PHE A 382 -0.11 0.98 -33.37
CA PHE A 382 1.03 1.67 -32.80
C PHE A 382 1.83 0.78 -31.86
N LEU A 383 3.10 1.14 -31.70
CA LEU A 383 4.01 0.55 -30.75
C LEU A 383 4.24 1.56 -29.62
N GLN A 384 4.03 1.15 -28.38
CA GLN A 384 4.39 1.94 -27.21
C GLN A 384 5.69 1.38 -26.61
N ILE A 385 6.67 2.26 -26.41
CA ILE A 385 7.98 1.92 -25.86
C ILE A 385 8.13 2.65 -24.53
N SER A 386 8.29 1.90 -23.44
CA SER A 386 8.37 2.43 -22.08
C SER A 386 9.71 2.10 -21.43
N ALA A 387 10.42 3.12 -20.91
CA ALA A 387 11.71 2.93 -20.23
C ALA A 387 12.06 4.11 -19.31
N SER A 388 12.93 3.84 -18.34
CA SER A 388 13.48 4.84 -17.44
C SER A 388 14.39 5.85 -18.16
N GLU A 389 14.54 7.03 -17.58
CA GLU A 389 15.39 8.10 -18.12
C GLU A 389 16.85 7.63 -18.25
N GLY A 390 17.40 7.76 -19.46
CA GLY A 390 18.71 7.25 -19.84
C GLY A 390 18.69 5.93 -20.62
N LEU A 391 17.58 5.18 -20.62
CA LEU A 391 17.42 3.96 -21.42
C LEU A 391 16.48 4.16 -22.62
N ILE A 392 15.52 5.09 -22.52
CA ILE A 392 14.49 5.30 -23.55
C ILE A 392 15.07 5.62 -24.94
N ASP A 393 16.14 6.41 -25.01
CA ASP A 393 16.76 6.79 -26.29
C ASP A 393 17.43 5.60 -26.99
N ASP A 394 18.16 4.77 -26.24
CA ASP A 394 18.79 3.58 -26.77
C ASP A 394 17.74 2.55 -27.22
N ALA A 395 16.63 2.44 -26.47
CA ALA A 395 15.50 1.59 -26.85
C ALA A 395 14.84 2.05 -28.16
N LEU A 396 14.57 3.35 -28.29
CA LEU A 396 14.01 3.94 -29.52
C LEU A 396 14.91 3.69 -30.74
N VAL A 397 16.22 3.91 -30.60
CA VAL A 397 17.19 3.67 -31.68
C VAL A 397 17.17 2.22 -32.12
N ARG A 398 17.16 1.27 -31.17
CA ARG A 398 17.13 -0.17 -31.47
C ARG A 398 15.83 -0.57 -32.15
N ILE A 399 14.69 -0.17 -31.61
CA ILE A 399 13.38 -0.50 -32.17
C ILE A 399 13.23 0.09 -33.58
N ARG A 400 13.67 1.33 -33.81
CA ARG A 400 13.67 1.91 -35.15
C ARG A 400 14.56 1.16 -36.13
N ALA A 401 15.70 0.63 -35.69
CA ALA A 401 16.56 -0.19 -36.54
C ALA A 401 15.91 -1.53 -36.93
N ILE A 402 15.12 -2.13 -36.04
CA ILE A 402 14.41 -3.40 -36.28
C ILE A 402 13.16 -3.18 -37.15
N ALA A 403 12.34 -2.21 -36.77
CA ALA A 403 11.08 -1.92 -37.45
C ALA A 403 11.30 -1.24 -38.81
N GLY A 404 12.31 -0.38 -38.92
CA GLY A 404 12.70 0.29 -40.16
C GLY A 404 11.56 1.08 -40.80
N ASP A 405 11.23 0.73 -42.02
CA ASP A 405 10.19 1.34 -42.85
C ASP A 405 8.75 1.09 -42.37
N LEU A 406 8.55 0.27 -41.33
CA LEU A 406 7.24 0.01 -40.75
C LEU A 406 6.73 1.15 -39.85
N ILE A 407 7.63 1.97 -39.31
CA ILE A 407 7.27 3.10 -38.46
C ILE A 407 6.90 4.30 -39.33
N LEU A 408 5.69 4.82 -39.12
CA LEU A 408 5.17 6.01 -39.78
C LEU A 408 5.60 7.30 -39.08
N THR A 409 5.72 7.27 -37.75
CA THR A 409 6.10 8.43 -36.94
C THR A 409 7.54 8.84 -37.23
N SER A 410 7.74 10.07 -37.70
CA SER A 410 9.08 10.65 -37.88
C SER A 410 9.69 11.08 -36.54
N GLY A 411 11.00 11.26 -36.49
CA GLY A 411 11.71 11.60 -35.24
C GLY A 411 11.29 12.94 -34.63
N ASP A 412 10.83 13.89 -35.44
CA ASP A 412 10.30 15.19 -35.00
C ASP A 412 8.85 15.13 -34.49
N GLU A 413 8.14 14.03 -34.76
CA GLU A 413 6.78 13.77 -34.27
C GLU A 413 6.76 12.95 -32.98
N GLU A 414 7.92 12.43 -32.53
CA GLU A 414 8.04 11.66 -31.30
C GLU A 414 7.71 12.51 -30.07
N LYS A 415 6.78 12.03 -29.26
CA LYS A 415 6.43 12.66 -27.99
C LYS A 415 6.76 11.72 -26.85
N ARG A 416 7.53 12.23 -25.90
CA ARG A 416 7.78 11.56 -24.62
C ARG A 416 6.68 11.92 -23.65
N GLU A 417 5.96 10.92 -23.22
CA GLU A 417 4.94 11.03 -22.20
C GLU A 417 5.52 10.53 -20.87
N LEU A 418 5.38 11.34 -19.82
CA LEU A 418 5.80 10.93 -18.49
C LEU A 418 4.80 9.89 -17.95
N VAL A 419 5.27 8.66 -17.72
CA VAL A 419 4.44 7.57 -17.19
C VAL A 419 4.45 7.59 -15.67
N SER A 420 5.65 7.63 -15.10
CA SER A 420 5.86 7.60 -13.66
C SER A 420 7.18 8.29 -13.32
N PHE A 421 7.37 8.54 -12.04
CA PHE A 421 8.62 9.06 -11.53
C PHE A 421 8.92 8.49 -10.16
N ASP A 422 10.20 8.39 -9.87
CA ASP A 422 10.73 8.06 -8.56
C ASP A 422 11.76 9.10 -8.10
N ARG A 423 12.32 8.88 -6.92
CA ARG A 423 13.41 9.72 -6.43
C ARG A 423 14.73 9.28 -7.06
N PRO A 424 15.67 10.20 -7.33
CA PRO A 424 16.98 9.85 -7.88
C PRO A 424 17.69 8.74 -7.11
N GLU A 425 17.55 8.68 -5.79
CA GLU A 425 18.21 7.69 -4.93
C GLU A 425 17.74 6.25 -5.17
N THR A 426 16.61 6.03 -5.84
CA THR A 426 16.13 4.67 -6.17
C THR A 426 16.80 4.13 -7.43
N ARG A 427 17.39 4.98 -8.27
CA ARG A 427 17.99 4.59 -9.56
C ARG A 427 18.97 3.41 -9.45
N PRO A 428 19.89 3.34 -8.46
CA PRO A 428 20.79 2.19 -8.33
C PRO A 428 20.09 0.85 -8.09
N PHE A 429 18.80 0.86 -7.75
CA PHE A 429 18.00 -0.32 -7.45
C PHE A 429 17.00 -0.68 -8.56
N ASP A 430 16.88 0.16 -9.59
CA ASP A 430 16.00 -0.06 -10.73
C ASP A 430 16.62 -1.08 -11.71
N HIS A 431 16.73 -2.33 -11.25
CA HIS A 431 17.26 -3.45 -12.00
C HIS A 431 16.16 -4.46 -12.30
N ARG A 432 15.88 -4.69 -13.59
CA ARG A 432 14.84 -5.61 -14.06
C ARG A 432 15.46 -6.87 -14.64
N PHE A 433 16.05 -7.70 -13.80
CA PHE A 433 16.73 -8.92 -14.26
C PHE A 433 15.78 -9.89 -14.97
N PHE A 434 16.22 -10.43 -16.10
CA PHE A 434 15.51 -11.44 -16.87
C PHE A 434 16.13 -12.82 -16.65
N CYS A 435 15.30 -13.85 -16.45
CA CYS A 435 15.77 -15.23 -16.32
C CYS A 435 15.92 -15.88 -17.70
N PRO A 436 17.15 -16.18 -18.17
CA PRO A 436 17.35 -16.76 -19.48
C PRO A 436 16.79 -18.17 -19.63
N ALA A 437 16.41 -18.54 -20.86
CA ALA A 437 16.01 -19.92 -21.17
C ALA A 437 17.14 -20.91 -20.82
N GLY A 438 16.77 -22.05 -20.22
CA GLY A 438 17.72 -23.07 -19.77
C GLY A 438 18.36 -22.80 -18.40
N MET A 439 18.06 -21.68 -17.75
CA MET A 439 18.47 -21.41 -16.37
C MET A 439 17.42 -21.91 -15.37
N THR A 440 17.85 -22.57 -14.29
CA THR A 440 16.96 -22.93 -13.19
C THR A 440 16.67 -21.71 -12.30
N GLN A 441 15.48 -21.64 -11.69
CA GLN A 441 15.13 -20.53 -10.82
C GLN A 441 16.05 -20.41 -9.59
N LYS A 442 16.55 -21.53 -9.08
CA LYS A 442 17.58 -21.55 -8.03
C LYS A 442 18.83 -20.78 -8.45
N ARG A 443 19.39 -21.09 -9.62
CA ARG A 443 20.60 -20.41 -10.14
C ARG A 443 20.33 -18.94 -10.47
N PHE A 444 19.15 -18.62 -10.99
CA PHE A 444 18.73 -17.23 -11.22
C PHE A 444 18.69 -16.41 -9.92
N ARG A 445 18.14 -16.97 -8.83
CA ARG A 445 18.15 -16.33 -7.51
C ARG A 445 19.55 -16.17 -6.92
N GLU A 446 20.41 -17.16 -7.10
CA GLU A 446 21.83 -17.07 -6.72
C GLU A 446 22.50 -15.87 -7.39
N PHE A 447 22.34 -15.71 -8.71
CA PHE A 447 22.96 -14.60 -9.46
C PHE A 447 22.34 -13.24 -9.14
N THR A 448 21.02 -13.11 -9.05
CA THR A 448 20.38 -11.84 -8.64
C THR A 448 20.83 -11.43 -7.23
N THR A 449 21.00 -12.37 -6.30
CA THR A 449 21.51 -12.10 -4.94
C THR A 449 22.96 -11.61 -4.97
N GLN A 450 23.81 -12.15 -5.86
CA GLN A 450 25.18 -11.67 -6.05
C GLN A 450 25.26 -10.25 -6.62
N ARG A 451 24.21 -9.77 -7.29
CA ARG A 451 24.13 -8.41 -7.86
C ARG A 451 23.69 -7.37 -6.84
N ALA A 452 22.86 -7.74 -5.85
CA ALA A 452 22.30 -6.81 -4.87
C ALA A 452 23.33 -5.89 -4.15
N PRO A 453 24.55 -6.33 -3.78
CA PRO A 453 25.54 -5.46 -3.17
C PRO A 453 26.02 -4.29 -4.05
N LEU A 454 25.96 -4.43 -5.38
CA LEU A 454 26.42 -3.39 -6.31
C LEU A 454 25.50 -2.17 -6.31
N ALA A 455 24.18 -2.39 -6.22
CA ALA A 455 23.20 -1.32 -6.07
C ALA A 455 23.48 -0.47 -4.82
N ILE A 456 23.81 -1.15 -3.71
CA ILE A 456 24.15 -0.49 -2.44
C ILE A 456 25.46 0.28 -2.56
N GLU A 457 26.47 -0.28 -3.22
CA GLU A 457 27.74 0.42 -3.43
C GLU A 457 27.55 1.68 -4.28
N ALA A 458 26.78 1.60 -5.37
CA ALA A 458 26.44 2.73 -6.20
C ALA A 458 25.66 3.80 -5.41
N TRP A 459 24.70 3.40 -4.58
CA TRP A 459 23.96 4.31 -3.71
C TRP A 459 24.85 5.00 -2.66
N LEU A 460 25.78 4.26 -2.05
CA LEU A 460 26.71 4.80 -1.04
C LEU A 460 27.64 5.89 -1.60
N GLN A 461 27.97 5.80 -2.89
CA GLN A 461 28.79 6.77 -3.64
C GLN A 461 27.95 7.89 -4.28
N MET A 462 26.62 7.76 -4.32
CA MET A 462 25.74 8.74 -4.92
C MET A 462 25.68 10.02 -4.06
N PRO A 463 25.83 11.22 -4.66
CA PRO A 463 25.57 12.49 -4.00
C PRO A 463 24.16 12.57 -3.42
N GLN A 464 24.04 13.04 -2.17
CA GLN A 464 22.75 13.17 -1.48
C GLN A 464 22.47 14.63 -1.14
N THR A 465 21.28 15.13 -1.49
CA THR A 465 20.86 16.51 -1.20
C THR A 465 20.85 16.79 0.31
N ALA A 466 20.41 15.82 1.12
CA ALA A 466 20.42 15.91 2.58
C ALA A 466 21.83 16.15 3.17
N LEU A 467 22.87 15.71 2.45
CA LEU A 467 24.28 15.82 2.82
C LEU A 467 25.00 16.97 2.08
N GLY A 468 24.25 17.90 1.49
CA GLY A 468 24.81 19.05 0.76
C GLY A 468 25.49 18.66 -0.55
N GLY A 469 24.99 17.62 -1.24
CA GLY A 469 25.54 17.15 -2.51
C GLY A 469 26.79 16.28 -2.38
N ARG A 470 27.14 15.83 -1.16
CA ARG A 470 28.20 14.84 -0.92
C ARG A 470 27.60 13.45 -0.84
N SER A 471 28.40 12.42 -1.13
CA SER A 471 27.96 11.04 -0.92
C SER A 471 27.95 10.67 0.56
N VAL A 472 27.25 9.58 0.89
CA VAL A 472 27.21 9.05 2.26
C VAL A 472 28.60 8.60 2.72
N LEU A 473 29.40 8.05 1.80
CA LEU A 473 30.79 7.67 2.06
C LEU A 473 31.69 8.88 2.34
N ASP A 474 31.54 9.97 1.57
CA ASP A 474 32.40 11.16 1.72
C ASP A 474 32.29 11.79 3.11
N VAL A 475 31.11 11.73 3.74
CA VAL A 475 30.85 12.33 5.05
C VAL A 475 31.08 11.37 6.22
N THR A 476 31.62 10.16 5.97
CA THR A 476 31.79 9.11 7.01
C THR A 476 32.62 9.58 8.21
N GLN A 477 33.68 10.36 7.95
CA GLN A 477 34.61 10.85 8.97
C GLN A 477 34.19 12.22 9.56
N ASP A 478 33.10 12.80 9.07
CA ASP A 478 32.62 14.11 9.50
C ASP A 478 31.47 13.92 10.51
N ASP A 479 31.76 14.18 11.79
CA ASP A 479 30.80 14.04 12.87
C ASP A 479 29.66 15.05 12.79
N SER A 480 29.81 16.16 12.06
CA SER A 480 28.72 17.11 11.84
C SER A 480 27.56 16.51 11.02
N PHE A 481 27.83 15.46 10.24
CA PHE A 481 26.83 14.71 9.48
C PHE A 481 26.37 13.44 10.19
N ARG A 482 26.80 13.15 11.42
CA ARG A 482 26.54 11.87 12.08
C ARG A 482 25.05 11.48 12.11
N ILE A 483 24.16 12.42 12.47
CA ILE A 483 22.71 12.21 12.52
C ILE A 483 22.14 12.07 11.10
N LYS A 484 22.53 12.97 10.19
CA LYS A 484 22.10 12.96 8.78
C LYS A 484 22.47 11.68 8.06
N ARG A 485 23.70 11.19 8.27
CA ARG A 485 24.24 9.94 7.72
C ARG A 485 23.46 8.74 8.25
N ALA A 486 23.16 8.70 9.54
CA ALA A 486 22.33 7.64 10.12
C ALA A 486 20.89 7.67 9.58
N ALA A 487 20.32 8.86 9.37
CA ALA A 487 19.03 9.01 8.71
C ALA A 487 19.04 8.54 7.25
N CYS A 488 20.13 8.78 6.50
CA CYS A 488 20.29 8.23 5.16
C CYS A 488 20.29 6.68 5.17
N VAL A 489 20.84 6.03 6.20
CA VAL A 489 20.76 4.57 6.35
C VAL A 489 19.30 4.10 6.49
N ILE A 490 18.45 4.83 7.21
CA ILE A 490 17.01 4.53 7.25
C ILE A 490 16.37 4.76 5.87
N GLY A 491 16.78 5.80 5.13
CA GLY A 491 16.38 6.00 3.74
C GLY A 491 16.72 4.80 2.84
N LEU A 492 17.93 4.24 2.99
CA LEU A 492 18.33 3.01 2.31
C LEU A 492 17.48 1.81 2.75
N MET A 493 17.09 1.72 4.03
CA MET A 493 16.17 0.67 4.50
C MET A 493 14.79 0.77 3.83
N VAL A 494 14.28 1.99 3.62
CA VAL A 494 13.03 2.22 2.90
C VAL A 494 13.15 1.73 1.45
N ILE A 495 14.24 2.09 0.76
CA ILE A 495 14.48 1.68 -0.64
C ILE A 495 14.66 0.16 -0.74
N ALA A 496 15.44 -0.44 0.16
CA ALA A 496 15.66 -1.87 0.20
C ALA A 496 14.35 -2.64 0.44
N ALA A 497 13.52 -2.19 1.39
CA ALA A 497 12.23 -2.81 1.67
C ALA A 497 11.28 -2.77 0.45
N ARG A 498 11.27 -1.65 -0.29
CA ARG A 498 10.47 -1.53 -1.53
C ARG A 498 10.93 -2.48 -2.63
N ASN A 499 12.24 -2.76 -2.71
CA ASN A 499 12.84 -3.64 -3.72
C ASN A 499 13.04 -5.09 -3.24
N ASP A 500 12.41 -5.48 -2.12
CA ASP A 500 12.55 -6.80 -1.48
C ASP A 500 14.03 -7.23 -1.24
N LEU A 501 14.89 -6.26 -0.93
CA LEU A 501 16.29 -6.46 -0.58
C LEU A 501 16.45 -6.50 0.95
N ALA A 502 17.36 -7.35 1.44
CA ALA A 502 17.71 -7.43 2.86
C ALA A 502 19.23 -7.40 3.06
N PRO A 503 19.88 -6.25 2.86
CA PRO A 503 21.32 -6.14 3.08
C PRO A 503 21.68 -6.25 4.56
N ASP A 504 22.94 -6.57 4.82
CA ASP A 504 23.50 -6.51 6.17
C ASP A 504 23.67 -5.05 6.61
N PHE A 505 22.60 -4.50 7.17
CA PHE A 505 22.60 -3.14 7.69
C PHE A 505 23.52 -2.97 8.91
N THR A 506 23.97 -4.05 9.56
CA THR A 506 25.00 -3.96 10.61
C THR A 506 26.34 -3.62 9.97
N ALA A 507 26.72 -4.35 8.91
CA ALA A 507 27.92 -4.07 8.14
C ALA A 507 27.90 -2.68 7.49
N VAL A 508 26.76 -2.25 6.93
CA VAL A 508 26.59 -0.90 6.36
C VAL A 508 26.82 0.18 7.42
N ARG A 509 26.22 0.03 8.61
CA ARG A 509 26.42 1.00 9.72
C ARG A 509 27.87 1.05 10.19
N GLN A 510 28.52 -0.10 10.35
CA GLN A 510 29.94 -0.18 10.72
C GLN A 510 30.82 0.55 9.71
N ARG A 511 30.62 0.31 8.41
CA ARG A 511 31.36 0.97 7.33
C ARG A 511 31.16 2.49 7.33
N LEU A 512 29.95 2.94 7.64
CA LEU A 512 29.59 4.36 7.70
C LEU A 512 29.88 5.02 9.06
N ASN A 513 30.54 4.35 10.00
CA ASN A 513 30.74 4.86 11.36
C ASN A 513 29.42 5.41 11.97
N VAL A 514 28.33 4.68 11.76
CA VAL A 514 27.02 4.93 12.34
C VAL A 514 26.84 3.97 13.52
N PRO A 515 26.52 4.46 14.73
CA PRO A 515 26.25 3.59 15.87
C PRO A 515 25.11 2.62 15.58
N VAL A 516 25.22 1.40 16.13
CA VAL A 516 24.07 0.49 16.21
C VAL A 516 23.02 1.14 17.12
N PRO A 517 21.74 1.19 16.71
CA PRO A 517 20.66 1.76 17.51
C PRO A 517 20.60 1.14 18.91
N ALA A 518 20.28 1.96 19.92
CA ALA A 518 20.17 1.45 21.28
C ALA A 518 18.93 0.53 21.40
N PRO A 519 19.05 -0.64 22.07
CA PRO A 519 17.91 -1.52 22.30
C PRO A 519 16.76 -0.78 22.99
N ARG A 520 15.54 -1.03 22.53
CA ARG A 520 14.32 -0.41 23.06
C ARG A 520 13.64 -1.39 24.02
N GLU A 521 13.39 -0.95 25.24
CA GLU A 521 12.55 -1.70 26.18
C GLU A 521 11.07 -1.60 25.79
N VAL A 522 10.39 -2.75 25.81
CA VAL A 522 8.96 -2.86 25.51
C VAL A 522 8.25 -3.41 26.76
N PRO A 523 7.53 -2.56 27.51
CA PRO A 523 6.73 -3.02 28.66
C PRO A 523 5.62 -3.99 28.23
N GLU A 524 5.23 -4.93 29.08
CA GLU A 524 4.21 -5.95 28.77
C GLU A 524 2.84 -5.37 28.34
N TYR A 525 2.49 -4.17 28.82
CA TYR A 525 1.23 -3.49 28.49
C TYR A 525 1.29 -2.69 27.18
N MET A 526 2.45 -2.57 26.56
CA MET A 526 2.64 -1.77 25.35
C MET A 526 2.12 -2.52 24.12
N VAL A 527 1.20 -1.87 23.39
CA VAL A 527 0.68 -2.34 22.10
C VAL A 527 1.72 -2.08 21.01
N MET A 528 2.04 -3.08 20.19
CA MET A 528 3.14 -2.98 19.23
C MET A 528 2.87 -1.95 18.12
N ALA A 529 1.60 -1.76 17.75
CA ALA A 529 1.18 -0.76 16.76
C ALA A 529 1.37 0.70 17.22
N ALA A 530 1.62 0.95 18.51
CA ALA A 530 1.92 2.27 19.06
C ALA A 530 3.41 2.62 18.99
N ILE A 531 4.28 1.65 18.70
CA ILE A 531 5.72 1.87 18.52
C ILE A 531 5.99 2.22 17.05
N PRO A 532 6.76 3.29 16.76
CA PRO A 532 7.17 3.61 15.40
C PRO A 532 7.89 2.44 14.72
N ALA A 533 7.62 2.22 13.44
CA ALA A 533 8.16 1.07 12.70
C ALA A 533 9.69 1.13 12.57
N VAL A 534 10.27 2.33 12.54
CA VAL A 534 11.72 2.55 12.58
C VAL A 534 12.36 1.95 13.84
N ASP A 535 11.62 1.88 14.95
CA ASP A 535 12.10 1.33 16.21
C ASP A 535 12.04 -0.21 16.26
N TYR A 536 11.43 -0.88 15.28
CA TYR A 536 11.29 -2.34 15.32
C TYR A 536 12.63 -3.08 15.24
N GLU A 537 13.65 -2.49 14.62
CA GLU A 537 15.01 -3.06 14.65
C GLU A 537 15.67 -2.98 16.04
N ARG A 538 15.14 -2.15 16.95
CA ARG A 538 15.63 -1.95 18.31
C ARG A 538 14.99 -2.91 19.30
N ILE A 539 13.97 -3.66 18.90
CA ILE A 539 13.19 -4.53 19.78
C ILE A 539 13.87 -5.90 19.88
N ASP A 540 14.14 -6.29 21.13
CA ASP A 540 14.56 -7.66 21.45
C ASP A 540 13.33 -8.57 21.48
N VAL A 541 13.08 -9.28 20.37
CA VAL A 541 11.91 -10.17 20.21
C VAL A 541 11.83 -11.28 21.25
N VAL A 542 12.97 -11.69 21.84
CA VAL A 542 13.02 -12.72 22.87
C VAL A 542 12.33 -12.25 24.16
N LYS A 543 12.36 -10.95 24.45
CA LYS A 543 11.74 -10.36 25.65
C LYS A 543 10.25 -10.07 25.50
N LEU A 544 9.69 -10.19 24.30
CA LEU A 544 8.26 -9.95 24.08
C LEU A 544 7.41 -11.07 24.68
N THR A 545 6.22 -10.71 25.17
CA THR A 545 5.17 -11.69 25.48
C THR A 545 4.65 -12.34 24.20
N ASP A 546 3.97 -13.49 24.29
CA ASP A 546 3.44 -14.16 23.09
C ASP A 546 2.46 -13.28 22.32
N THR A 547 1.58 -12.55 23.02
CA THR A 547 0.67 -11.56 22.41
C THR A 547 1.44 -10.46 21.69
N GLN A 548 2.47 -9.89 22.31
CA GLN A 548 3.29 -8.86 21.67
C GLN A 548 4.06 -9.40 20.47
N LEU A 549 4.55 -10.64 20.54
CA LEU A 549 5.26 -11.28 19.45
C LEU A 549 4.32 -11.56 18.25
N HIS A 550 3.06 -11.91 18.49
CA HIS A 550 2.03 -12.01 17.44
C HIS A 550 1.76 -10.66 16.79
N GLU A 551 1.52 -9.62 17.61
CA GLU A 551 1.26 -8.26 17.13
C GLU A 551 2.45 -7.74 16.31
N PHE A 552 3.67 -7.93 16.80
CA PHE A 552 4.91 -7.56 16.14
C PHE A 552 5.04 -8.25 14.78
N THR A 553 4.87 -9.57 14.73
CA THR A 553 5.04 -10.35 13.50
C THR A 553 3.97 -9.98 12.46
N ASN A 554 2.71 -9.86 12.86
CA ASN A 554 1.62 -9.42 11.98
C ASN A 554 1.88 -7.98 11.47
N ARG A 555 2.32 -7.08 12.35
CA ARG A 555 2.57 -5.69 11.98
C ARG A 555 3.74 -5.56 11.01
N CYS A 556 4.83 -6.28 11.23
CA CYS A 556 5.95 -6.32 10.31
C CYS A 556 5.55 -6.94 8.95
N SER A 557 4.63 -7.92 8.96
CA SER A 557 4.05 -8.51 7.74
C SER A 557 3.28 -7.49 6.93
N VAL A 558 2.41 -6.69 7.56
CA VAL A 558 1.69 -5.59 6.90
C VAL A 558 2.69 -4.57 6.34
N LEU A 559 3.77 -4.30 7.07
CA LEU A 559 4.72 -3.27 6.64
C LEU A 559 5.72 -3.72 5.57
N GLY A 560 5.84 -5.02 5.31
CA GLY A 560 6.83 -5.60 4.39
C GLY A 560 8.25 -5.67 4.99
N LEU A 561 8.38 -5.72 6.31
CA LEU A 561 9.68 -5.67 7.02
C LEU A 561 10.27 -7.09 7.18
N ARG A 562 10.75 -7.68 6.08
CA ARG A 562 11.17 -9.10 6.00
C ARG A 562 12.11 -9.56 7.12
N HIS A 563 13.13 -8.77 7.46
CA HIS A 563 14.10 -9.14 8.50
C HIS A 563 13.44 -9.24 9.88
N GLN A 564 12.53 -8.32 10.20
CA GLN A 564 11.77 -8.29 11.44
C GLN A 564 10.72 -9.41 11.48
N ILE A 565 10.05 -9.70 10.36
CA ILE A 565 9.14 -10.87 10.24
C ILE A 565 9.90 -12.15 10.56
N ARG A 566 11.08 -12.34 9.95
CA ARG A 566 11.93 -13.50 10.19
C ARG A 566 12.31 -13.63 11.67
N ALA A 567 12.77 -12.55 12.30
CA ALA A 567 13.12 -12.56 13.72
C ALA A 567 11.92 -12.94 14.61
N GLY A 568 10.73 -12.42 14.31
CA GLY A 568 9.49 -12.77 15.01
C GLY A 568 9.12 -14.24 14.84
N LEU A 569 9.18 -14.78 13.62
CA LEU A 569 8.88 -16.18 13.32
C LEU A 569 9.91 -17.14 13.93
N ASP A 570 11.20 -16.82 13.88
CA ASP A 570 12.26 -17.62 14.49
C ASP A 570 12.08 -17.73 16.02
N GLU A 571 11.54 -16.68 16.65
CA GLU A 571 11.21 -16.73 18.08
C GLU A 571 9.88 -17.46 18.35
N LEU A 572 8.84 -17.23 17.55
CA LEU A 572 7.56 -17.93 17.69
C LEU A 572 7.72 -19.44 17.58
N THR A 573 8.53 -19.90 16.63
CA THR A 573 8.77 -21.34 16.40
C THR A 573 9.45 -22.05 17.56
N LYS A 574 10.08 -21.31 18.48
CA LYS A 574 10.63 -21.84 19.74
C LYS A 574 9.61 -21.90 20.87
N ARG A 575 8.41 -21.34 20.69
CA ARG A 575 7.34 -21.23 21.71
C ARG A 575 6.11 -22.06 21.30
N PRO A 576 5.95 -23.29 21.83
CA PRO A 576 4.90 -24.20 21.37
C PRO A 576 3.46 -23.67 21.51
N GLU A 577 3.13 -23.02 22.62
CA GLU A 577 1.79 -22.40 22.79
C GLU A 577 1.67 -21.11 21.99
N GLY A 578 2.71 -20.26 22.00
CA GLY A 578 2.75 -19.02 21.22
C GLY A 578 2.52 -19.25 19.72
N ILE A 579 3.20 -20.21 19.09
CA ILE A 579 2.98 -20.48 17.65
C ILE A 579 1.59 -21.07 17.38
N LYS A 580 1.02 -21.84 18.32
CA LYS A 580 -0.31 -22.42 18.18
C LYS A 580 -1.39 -21.34 18.21
N GLU A 581 -1.28 -20.37 19.11
CA GLU A 581 -2.18 -19.21 19.17
C GLU A 581 -2.07 -18.29 17.95
N TYR A 582 -0.88 -18.20 17.35
CA TYR A 582 -0.64 -17.40 16.14
C TYR A 582 -1.27 -17.98 14.85
N ASP A 583 -1.68 -19.25 14.86
CA ASP A 583 -1.80 -20.16 13.71
C ASP A 583 -0.44 -20.73 13.27
N ALA A 584 -0.16 -21.95 13.77
CA ALA A 584 1.09 -22.65 13.51
C ALA A 584 1.29 -22.96 12.03
N ARG A 585 0.23 -23.29 11.28
CA ARG A 585 0.34 -23.56 9.84
C ARG A 585 0.79 -22.31 9.11
N ARG A 586 0.15 -21.17 9.41
CA ARG A 586 0.49 -19.87 8.84
C ARG A 586 1.92 -19.46 9.18
N GLY A 587 2.33 -19.57 10.45
CA GLY A 587 3.68 -19.21 10.89
C GLY A 587 4.78 -20.00 10.16
N TRP A 588 4.62 -21.32 10.07
CA TRP A 588 5.58 -22.17 9.36
C TRP A 588 5.59 -21.94 7.84
N LEU A 589 4.43 -21.67 7.22
CA LEU A 589 4.35 -21.30 5.80
C LEU A 589 5.09 -19.99 5.51
N MET A 590 4.87 -18.96 6.32
CA MET A 590 5.58 -17.69 6.18
C MET A 590 7.09 -17.89 6.36
N ARG A 591 7.52 -18.73 7.32
CA ARG A 591 8.94 -19.01 7.52
C ARG A 591 9.57 -19.77 6.35
N ALA A 592 8.84 -20.72 5.77
CA ALA A 592 9.27 -21.46 4.58
C ALA A 592 9.46 -20.54 3.37
N ALA A 593 8.57 -19.58 3.16
CA ALA A 593 8.69 -18.58 2.09
C ALA A 593 9.94 -17.70 2.26
N ILE A 594 10.20 -17.22 3.48
CA ILE A 594 11.42 -16.44 3.77
C ILE A 594 12.67 -17.30 3.57
N ALA A 595 12.69 -18.54 4.06
CA ALA A 595 13.84 -19.44 3.90
C ALA A 595 14.16 -19.73 2.42
N ARG A 596 13.13 -19.90 1.57
CA ARG A 596 13.31 -20.07 0.12
C ARG A 596 13.95 -18.85 -0.54
N VAL A 597 13.58 -17.64 -0.13
CA VAL A 597 14.18 -16.38 -0.64
C VAL A 597 15.62 -16.21 -0.13
N GLU A 598 15.88 -16.61 1.12
CA GLU A 598 17.23 -16.66 1.71
C GLU A 598 18.10 -17.81 1.15
N GLN A 599 17.55 -18.64 0.26
CA GLN A 599 18.19 -19.83 -0.34
C GLN A 599 18.58 -20.92 0.69
N ASP A 600 17.96 -20.92 1.88
CA ASP A 600 18.04 -21.99 2.87
C ASP A 600 16.93 -23.02 2.60
N TYR A 601 17.14 -23.82 1.55
CA TYR A 601 16.15 -24.80 1.10
C TYR A 601 15.87 -25.88 2.15
N ASP A 602 16.87 -26.31 2.92
CA ASP A 602 16.70 -27.28 4.00
C ASP A 602 15.73 -26.75 5.06
N LEU A 603 15.90 -25.49 5.47
CA LEU A 603 14.98 -24.85 6.41
C LEU A 603 13.60 -24.61 5.78
N ALA A 604 13.53 -24.31 4.48
CA ALA A 604 12.27 -24.16 3.77
C ALA A 604 11.45 -25.45 3.80
N TYR A 605 12.05 -26.59 3.43
CA TYR A 605 11.39 -27.89 3.47
C TYR A 605 11.09 -28.36 4.89
N HIS A 606 12.00 -28.13 5.85
CA HIS A 606 11.74 -28.37 7.26
C HIS A 606 10.48 -27.61 7.73
N SER A 607 10.38 -26.33 7.39
CA SER A 607 9.24 -25.49 7.75
C SER A 607 7.94 -25.96 7.09
N LEU A 608 7.96 -26.38 5.81
CA LEU A 608 6.78 -26.98 5.15
C LEU A 608 6.32 -28.26 5.85
N ASN A 609 7.25 -29.11 6.28
CA ASN A 609 6.93 -30.32 7.04
C ASN A 609 6.30 -29.99 8.39
N ARG A 610 6.81 -28.97 9.10
CA ARG A 610 6.19 -28.49 10.36
C ARG A 610 4.79 -27.90 10.15
N ALA A 611 4.57 -27.16 9.07
CA ALA A 611 3.25 -26.68 8.69
C ALA A 611 2.29 -27.87 8.45
N ARG A 612 2.77 -28.92 7.79
CA ARG A 612 2.03 -30.17 7.52
C ARG A 612 1.64 -30.91 8.79
N GLU A 613 2.56 -31.02 9.74
CA GLU A 613 2.30 -31.61 11.07
C GLU A 613 1.19 -30.83 11.81
N SER A 614 1.27 -29.49 11.79
CA SER A 614 0.31 -28.63 12.49
C SER A 614 -1.11 -28.70 11.92
N ALA A 615 -1.25 -28.98 10.62
CA ALA A 615 -2.53 -29.05 9.92
C ALA A 615 -3.16 -30.47 9.91
N ALA A 616 -2.45 -31.49 10.41
CA ALA A 616 -2.86 -32.89 10.26
C ALA A 616 -4.17 -33.26 10.97
N ALA A 617 -4.49 -32.57 12.08
CA ALA A 617 -5.69 -32.81 12.87
C ALA A 617 -6.84 -31.83 12.57
N ALA A 618 -6.68 -30.92 11.61
CA ALA A 618 -7.70 -29.93 11.26
C ALA A 618 -8.88 -30.56 10.48
N PRO A 619 -10.12 -30.05 10.59
CA PRO A 619 -11.25 -30.51 9.79
C PRO A 619 -10.98 -30.51 8.28
N ASP A 620 -10.25 -29.49 7.81
CA ASP A 620 -9.86 -29.31 6.40
C ASP A 620 -8.47 -29.89 6.08
N ALA A 621 -7.99 -30.87 6.85
CA ALA A 621 -6.64 -31.44 6.68
C ALA A 621 -6.36 -31.90 5.24
N PHE A 622 -7.34 -32.48 4.54
CA PHE A 622 -7.16 -32.89 3.14
C PHE A 622 -6.80 -31.70 2.22
N ARG A 623 -7.53 -30.60 2.34
CA ARG A 623 -7.29 -29.36 1.57
C ARG A 623 -5.95 -28.73 1.93
N HIS A 624 -5.66 -28.59 3.22
CA HIS A 624 -4.39 -28.01 3.67
C HIS A 624 -3.17 -28.83 3.20
N GLN A 625 -3.28 -30.15 3.17
CA GLN A 625 -2.20 -31.02 2.70
C GLN A 625 -1.98 -30.86 1.19
N LEU A 626 -3.06 -30.75 0.40
CA LEU A 626 -2.96 -30.44 -1.02
C LEU A 626 -2.28 -29.09 -1.27
N GLU A 627 -2.70 -28.04 -0.55
CA GLU A 627 -2.08 -26.70 -0.64
C GLU A 627 -0.58 -26.75 -0.32
N LEU A 628 -0.18 -27.51 0.70
CA LEU A 628 1.22 -27.70 1.09
C LEU A 628 2.02 -28.50 0.05
N ASP A 629 1.43 -29.54 -0.54
CA ASP A 629 2.10 -30.36 -1.55
C ASP A 629 2.29 -29.59 -2.88
N ILE A 630 1.30 -28.77 -3.28
CA ILE A 630 1.44 -27.85 -4.42
C ILE A 630 2.51 -26.79 -4.12
N ARG A 631 2.55 -26.25 -2.89
CA ARG A 631 3.59 -25.29 -2.50
C ARG A 631 4.99 -25.93 -2.51
N GLU A 632 5.14 -27.13 -1.95
CA GLU A 632 6.40 -27.89 -1.97
C GLU A 632 6.83 -28.17 -3.42
N LEU A 633 5.89 -28.51 -4.31
CA LEU A 633 6.17 -28.70 -5.73
C LEU A 633 6.79 -27.44 -6.33
N SER A 634 6.16 -26.27 -6.09
CA SER A 634 6.70 -25.00 -6.58
C SER A 634 8.11 -24.69 -6.05
N TYR A 635 8.51 -25.22 -4.89
CA TYR A 635 9.84 -25.01 -4.30
C TYR A 635 10.86 -25.95 -4.95
N ARG A 636 10.51 -27.24 -5.08
CA ARG A 636 11.38 -28.23 -5.75
C ARG A 636 11.57 -27.92 -7.22
N LEU A 637 10.59 -27.33 -7.88
CA LEU A 637 10.72 -26.86 -9.26
C LEU A 637 11.71 -25.70 -9.42
N ASP A 638 12.21 -25.10 -8.34
CA ASP A 638 13.37 -24.20 -8.44
C ASP A 638 14.62 -24.92 -8.96
N ASP A 639 14.70 -26.23 -8.72
CA ASP A 639 15.77 -27.12 -9.16
C ASP A 639 15.18 -28.47 -9.59
N PRO A 640 14.83 -28.66 -10.87
CA PRO A 640 14.22 -29.90 -11.37
C PRO A 640 15.07 -31.17 -11.20
N THR A 641 16.32 -31.04 -10.73
CA THR A 641 17.19 -32.17 -10.40
C THR A 641 17.02 -32.66 -8.96
N ASP A 642 16.17 -32.02 -8.17
CA ASP A 642 15.87 -32.41 -6.79
C ASP A 642 15.41 -33.88 -6.71
N PRO A 643 16.11 -34.73 -5.94
CA PRO A 643 15.84 -36.16 -5.89
C PRO A 643 14.45 -36.52 -5.32
N GLU A 644 13.82 -35.66 -4.52
CA GLU A 644 12.49 -35.95 -3.95
C GLU A 644 11.33 -35.35 -4.77
N LEU A 645 11.61 -34.66 -5.89
CA LEU A 645 10.58 -34.11 -6.79
C LEU A 645 9.70 -35.21 -7.40
N ILE A 646 10.28 -36.30 -7.89
CA ILE A 646 9.52 -37.42 -8.48
C ILE A 646 8.63 -38.06 -7.42
N GLY A 647 9.16 -38.28 -6.21
CA GLY A 647 8.38 -38.82 -5.09
C GLY A 647 7.20 -37.94 -4.70
N LEU A 648 7.37 -36.61 -4.78
CA LEU A 648 6.28 -35.65 -4.58
C LEU A 648 5.22 -35.73 -5.68
N LEU A 649 5.60 -35.84 -6.96
CA LEU A 649 4.65 -36.00 -8.07
C LEU A 649 3.83 -37.28 -7.92
N HIS A 650 4.46 -38.40 -7.56
CA HIS A 650 3.74 -39.66 -7.26
C HIS A 650 2.79 -39.51 -6.09
N ARG A 651 3.22 -38.84 -5.00
CA ARG A 651 2.37 -38.54 -3.86
C ARG A 651 1.14 -37.74 -4.27
N ILE A 652 1.32 -36.73 -5.13
CA ILE A 652 0.22 -35.89 -5.61
C ILE A 652 -0.75 -36.70 -6.48
N ARG A 653 -0.21 -37.48 -7.44
CA ARG A 653 -0.97 -38.40 -8.30
C ARG A 653 -1.84 -39.34 -7.47
N ASP A 654 -1.22 -40.08 -6.57
CA ASP A 654 -1.87 -41.18 -5.87
C ASP A 654 -2.88 -40.67 -4.83
N ARG A 655 -2.61 -39.52 -4.21
CA ARG A 655 -3.45 -38.98 -3.12
C ARG A 655 -4.59 -38.09 -3.59
N TYR A 656 -4.39 -37.29 -4.65
CA TYR A 656 -5.30 -36.20 -5.00
C TYR A 656 -6.00 -36.36 -6.35
N LEU A 657 -5.32 -36.81 -7.41
CA LEU A 657 -5.89 -36.77 -8.77
C LEU A 657 -7.15 -37.61 -8.95
N HIS A 658 -7.29 -38.72 -8.22
CA HIS A 658 -8.51 -39.53 -8.25
C HIS A 658 -9.71 -38.86 -7.55
N LYS A 659 -9.48 -37.85 -6.70
CA LYS A 659 -10.52 -37.11 -5.96
C LYS A 659 -10.80 -35.74 -6.57
N ILE A 660 -9.77 -35.10 -7.11
CA ILE A 660 -9.84 -33.77 -7.72
C ILE A 660 -9.03 -33.82 -9.02
N PRO A 661 -9.57 -34.37 -10.12
CA PRO A 661 -8.86 -34.47 -11.40
C PRO A 661 -8.46 -33.11 -11.98
N GLU A 662 -9.17 -32.04 -11.62
CA GLU A 662 -8.98 -30.69 -12.15
C GLU A 662 -7.60 -30.10 -11.82
N ILE A 663 -6.95 -30.53 -10.74
CA ILE A 663 -5.62 -30.03 -10.37
C ILE A 663 -4.50 -30.57 -11.28
N GLU A 664 -4.77 -31.62 -12.07
CA GLU A 664 -3.77 -32.18 -12.99
C GLU A 664 -3.31 -31.13 -14.00
N GLY A 665 -4.25 -30.34 -14.55
CA GLY A 665 -3.93 -29.25 -15.47
C GLY A 665 -3.00 -28.22 -14.83
N VAL A 666 -3.26 -27.84 -13.58
CA VAL A 666 -2.45 -26.89 -12.80
C VAL A 666 -1.02 -27.41 -12.60
N ILE A 667 -0.86 -28.71 -12.30
CA ILE A 667 0.46 -29.31 -12.11
C ILE A 667 1.22 -29.37 -13.44
N ARG A 668 0.55 -29.80 -14.52
CA ARG A 668 1.15 -29.84 -15.87
C ARG A 668 1.61 -28.46 -16.33
N GLU A 669 0.83 -27.43 -16.05
CA GLU A 669 1.19 -26.04 -16.30
C GLU A 669 2.42 -25.61 -15.49
N GLN A 670 2.49 -25.92 -14.19
CA GLN A 670 3.68 -25.63 -13.38
C GLN A 670 4.94 -26.33 -13.91
N LEU A 671 4.84 -27.59 -14.36
CA LEU A 671 5.94 -28.31 -14.98
C LEU A 671 6.37 -27.67 -16.31
N GLN A 672 5.42 -27.18 -17.10
CA GLN A 672 5.70 -26.49 -18.35
C GLN A 672 6.43 -25.16 -18.09
N ILE A 673 5.96 -24.36 -17.12
CA ILE A 673 6.58 -23.10 -16.70
C ILE A 673 8.00 -23.33 -16.16
N ALA A 674 8.20 -24.42 -15.41
CA ALA A 674 9.51 -24.80 -14.89
C ALA A 674 10.46 -25.41 -15.94
N GLY A 675 10.03 -25.52 -17.21
CA GLY A 675 10.84 -26.05 -18.30
C GLY A 675 11.06 -27.57 -18.23
N CYS A 676 10.21 -28.31 -17.51
CA CYS A 676 10.31 -29.76 -17.34
C CYS A 676 9.01 -30.52 -17.73
N PRO A 677 8.39 -30.23 -18.90
CA PRO A 677 7.13 -30.87 -19.31
C PRO A 677 7.23 -32.40 -19.43
N GLN A 678 8.43 -32.95 -19.63
CA GLN A 678 8.68 -34.38 -19.63
C GLN A 678 8.30 -35.08 -18.32
N LEU A 679 8.34 -34.38 -17.18
CA LEU A 679 7.96 -34.95 -15.89
C LEU A 679 6.44 -35.15 -15.75
N ALA A 680 5.65 -34.65 -16.70
CA ALA A 680 4.20 -34.80 -16.68
C ALA A 680 3.77 -36.26 -16.84
N SER A 681 4.62 -37.14 -17.37
CA SER A 681 4.36 -38.58 -17.41
C SER A 681 4.32 -39.24 -16.03
N GLU A 682 4.93 -38.62 -15.01
CA GLU A 682 4.90 -39.12 -13.63
C GLU A 682 3.51 -39.02 -12.99
N LEU A 683 2.61 -38.22 -13.59
CA LEU A 683 1.21 -38.10 -13.19
C LEU A 683 0.33 -39.19 -13.80
N ASP A 684 0.83 -39.91 -14.81
CA ASP A 684 0.08 -40.96 -15.48
C ASP A 684 0.12 -42.26 -14.64
N GLY A 685 -0.94 -43.07 -14.69
CA GLY A 685 -0.95 -44.42 -14.11
C GLY A 685 -1.29 -44.55 -12.61
N GLY A 686 -1.90 -43.53 -11.98
CA GLY A 686 -2.44 -43.62 -10.62
C GLY A 686 -3.63 -44.59 -10.50
N LEU A 687 -4.06 -44.92 -9.27
CA LEU A 687 -5.13 -45.88 -8.89
C LEU A 687 -6.42 -45.82 -9.77
N MET A 688 -6.35 -46.40 -10.95
CA MET A 688 -7.46 -46.77 -11.82
C MET A 688 -7.35 -48.29 -12.06
N SER A 689 -7.59 -49.08 -11.01
CA SER A 689 -8.18 -50.43 -11.10
C SER A 689 -8.17 -51.17 -9.76
N VAL A 690 -9.26 -51.12 -9.00
CA VAL A 690 -9.89 -52.33 -8.44
C VAL A 690 -11.38 -52.04 -8.37
N GLY A 691 -12.17 -52.79 -9.14
CA GLY A 691 -13.53 -52.41 -9.52
C GLY A 691 -14.58 -52.45 -8.42
N VAL A 692 -15.66 -51.71 -8.67
CA VAL A 692 -17.01 -52.09 -8.23
C VAL A 692 -17.95 -51.91 -9.42
N GLY A 693 -18.52 -53.03 -9.86
CA GLY A 693 -19.86 -53.18 -10.40
C GLY A 693 -20.37 -52.12 -11.37
N SER A 694 -20.43 -52.52 -12.64
CA SER A 694 -21.43 -52.06 -13.60
C SER A 694 -22.79 -51.78 -12.97
N SER A 695 -23.16 -50.50 -12.92
CA SER A 695 -24.54 -50.05 -12.82
C SER A 695 -24.69 -48.97 -13.88
N LEU A 696 -25.15 -49.37 -15.06
CA LEU A 696 -25.72 -48.43 -16.03
C LEU A 696 -26.79 -47.60 -15.31
N TRP A 697 -26.56 -46.30 -15.19
CA TRP A 697 -27.58 -45.34 -14.78
C TRP A 697 -27.92 -44.46 -15.99
N THR A 698 -29.18 -44.55 -16.42
CA THR A 698 -29.77 -43.75 -17.50
C THR A 698 -30.03 -42.31 -17.04
N PRO A 699 -30.02 -41.31 -17.95
CA PRO A 699 -30.19 -39.90 -17.59
C PRO A 699 -31.64 -39.62 -17.20
N GLY A 700 -31.85 -39.07 -16.00
CA GLY A 700 -33.15 -38.58 -15.55
C GLY A 700 -33.48 -38.88 -14.08
N ALA A 701 -32.67 -38.38 -13.15
CA ALA A 701 -33.19 -38.03 -11.83
C ALA A 701 -32.47 -36.77 -11.34
N ASP A 702 -33.27 -35.77 -11.03
CA ASP A 702 -32.86 -34.48 -10.50
C ASP A 702 -32.15 -34.66 -9.15
N ALA A 703 -30.91 -34.17 -9.07
CA ALA A 703 -30.27 -33.78 -7.83
C ALA A 703 -29.65 -32.40 -8.04
N GLU A 704 -30.11 -31.44 -7.24
CA GLU A 704 -29.72 -30.02 -7.27
C GLU A 704 -28.20 -29.82 -7.19
N PRO A 705 -27.62 -28.80 -7.85
CA PRO A 705 -26.20 -28.51 -7.75
C PRO A 705 -25.86 -27.93 -6.38
N ALA A 706 -25.11 -28.68 -5.58
CA ALA A 706 -24.39 -28.15 -4.44
C ALA A 706 -23.33 -27.14 -4.92
N GLY A 707 -23.27 -26.00 -4.25
CA GLY A 707 -22.63 -24.77 -4.73
C GLY A 707 -21.17 -24.90 -5.13
N THR A 708 -20.85 -24.24 -6.24
CA THR A 708 -19.52 -24.01 -6.78
C THR A 708 -18.71 -23.10 -5.86
N GLY A 709 -17.91 -23.71 -4.98
CA GLY A 709 -16.84 -23.01 -4.27
C GLY A 709 -15.75 -22.62 -5.27
N LYS A 710 -15.54 -21.31 -5.46
CA LYS A 710 -14.48 -20.77 -6.33
C LYS A 710 -13.12 -21.39 -5.99
N LEU A 711 -12.47 -21.95 -7.01
CA LEU A 711 -11.11 -22.47 -7.01
C LEU A 711 -10.15 -21.29 -6.77
N TRP A 712 -9.28 -21.40 -5.75
CA TRP A 712 -8.28 -20.40 -5.41
C TRP A 712 -6.96 -20.71 -6.13
N MET A 713 -6.31 -19.69 -6.72
CA MET A 713 -4.98 -19.81 -7.34
C MET A 713 -3.91 -19.13 -6.46
N PRO A 714 -2.69 -19.68 -6.35
CA PRO A 714 -1.58 -19.03 -5.64
C PRO A 714 -1.17 -17.73 -6.35
N GLY A 715 -1.18 -16.60 -5.63
CA GLY A 715 -0.88 -15.26 -6.17
C GLY A 715 -1.97 -14.22 -5.90
N GLN A 716 -3.14 -14.64 -5.42
CA GLN A 716 -4.13 -13.74 -4.82
C GLN A 716 -3.95 -13.72 -3.30
N GLU A 717 -3.21 -12.72 -2.80
CA GLU A 717 -3.42 -12.12 -1.48
C GLU A 717 -3.93 -10.68 -1.65
#